data_AF-A0A9Y1J871-F1
#
_entry.id   AF-A0A9Y1J871-F1
#
_cell.length_a   1.000
_cell.length_b   1.000
_cell.length_c   1.000
_cell.angle_alpha   90.00
_cell.angle_beta   90.00
_cell.angle_gamma   90.00
#
_symmetry.space_group_name_H-M   'P 1'
#
loop_
_entity.id
_entity.type
_entity.pdbx_description
1 polymer ?
#
loop_
_entity_poly.entity_id
_entity_poly.type
_entity_poly.pdbx_seq_one_letter_code
_entity_poly.pdbx_strand_id
1 'polypeptide(L)'
;MATHTLFFSPATLCKKSALLPRHVSLSSSVTQIAVSGGTLPQRPRDHGLRWRCLAEDRSQVELPHDEPHAPASLEDAEDPELNSREEESNGSAHVATVIRTEEELDEELITSITSKEESKAPIMSIEESKEDSKEIKVKFSIVFVTAEAEPYSKTGGLGDVCGSLPVALAARGHRVMVVLPRYLNGQSEKVYSNAVDLGKRAKVSCFGADHEVAFFHEFRENVDWVFVDHPAYRRPGNPYGDNYGAYGDNQFRFSLLSHAACEAPLVLELGGFNYGEKCIFVANDWHAGLVPVLLGAKYRPWGVYKDARSILVIHNIAHQGVEPATTYPNLGLPPDWYGALEWVFPNWARKHALDKGEAVNILKGAIVTADRIVTVSEGYSWEITTPEGGYGLDGLLTSRKSVINGIVNGIDVTDWDPATDQHIPFHYSIDDLSGKALCKADLQRELGLPMRPVTPLIGFIGRLDYQKGTDLVLSALPEIMQMDIQLVMLGSGNVAYEEWMRSAEYTYRDKFRGWVGFNVPISHRITAGCDIIIMPSRFEPCGLNQLYAMRYGTVPVVHCTGGLRDTVETFNPFGDEGRGTGTGWAFSPLTKERLLWALGLAVSTYRDYRSSWEGLMKQGMSKDFTWDTAASNYEQIFEWASIDPPYVQ
;
A
#
# COMPACT_ATOMS: atom_id res chain seq x y z
N MET A 1 -40.72 -54.06 0.79
CA MET A 1 -41.29 -53.46 -0.44
C MET A 1 -41.87 -52.09 -0.09
N ALA A 2 -42.31 -51.28 -1.08
CA ALA A 2 -42.76 -49.88 -0.93
C ALA A 2 -44.00 -49.70 -0.01
N THR A 3 -44.50 -48.52 0.40
CA THR A 3 -44.56 -47.12 -0.15
C THR A 3 -44.60 -46.06 1.00
N HIS A 4 -44.49 -44.72 0.88
CA HIS A 4 -44.25 -43.67 -0.16
C HIS A 4 -43.28 -42.59 0.47
N THR A 5 -42.90 -41.37 -0.01
CA THR A 5 -43.44 -40.31 -0.92
C THR A 5 -44.64 -39.51 -0.32
N LEU A 6 -44.95 -38.22 -0.60
CA LEU A 6 -44.62 -37.24 -1.66
C LEU A 6 -44.45 -35.77 -1.13
N PHE A 7 -44.09 -34.83 -2.04
CA PHE A 7 -43.85 -33.38 -1.82
C PHE A 7 -45.12 -32.49 -1.82
N PHE A 8 -45.05 -31.21 -1.37
CA PHE A 8 -45.19 -29.99 -2.23
C PHE A 8 -45.08 -28.64 -1.45
N SER A 9 -44.94 -27.53 -2.20
CA SER A 9 -44.94 -26.11 -1.81
C SER A 9 -45.71 -25.33 -2.91
N PRO A 10 -46.46 -24.20 -2.69
CA PRO A 10 -45.82 -22.88 -2.53
C PRO A 10 -46.62 -21.72 -1.82
N ALA A 11 -45.88 -20.65 -1.49
CA ALA A 11 -46.17 -19.20 -1.62
C ALA A 11 -47.46 -18.45 -1.12
N THR A 12 -47.20 -17.22 -0.64
CA THR A 12 -47.95 -15.93 -0.78
C THR A 12 -49.15 -15.50 0.11
N LEU A 13 -48.88 -14.44 0.90
CA LEU A 13 -49.62 -13.15 1.05
C LEU A 13 -50.92 -12.95 1.90
N CYS A 14 -50.80 -12.02 2.87
CA CYS A 14 -51.71 -10.88 3.19
C CYS A 14 -52.92 -10.97 4.19
N LYS A 15 -52.90 -9.99 5.14
CA LYS A 15 -54.00 -9.16 5.72
C LYS A 15 -54.95 -9.66 6.85
N LYS A 16 -54.69 -9.07 8.04
CA LYS A 16 -55.59 -8.29 8.95
C LYS A 16 -56.60 -8.96 9.92
N SER A 17 -56.47 -8.55 11.19
CA SER A 17 -57.50 -8.30 12.24
C SER A 17 -58.26 -9.52 12.83
N ALA A 18 -58.72 -9.52 14.10
CA ALA A 18 -59.12 -8.38 14.94
C ALA A 18 -59.13 -8.63 16.49
N LEU A 19 -59.27 -7.51 17.23
CA LEU A 19 -59.92 -7.32 18.55
C LEU A 19 -59.23 -7.64 19.91
N LEU A 20 -59.50 -6.69 20.83
CA LEU A 20 -59.23 -6.56 22.28
C LEU A 20 -60.44 -7.14 23.10
N PRO A 21 -60.60 -7.03 24.46
CA PRO A 21 -59.90 -6.17 25.44
C PRO A 21 -59.63 -6.72 26.87
N ARG A 22 -58.91 -5.94 27.72
CA ARG A 22 -59.40 -5.43 29.04
C ARG A 22 -58.44 -4.42 29.71
N HIS A 23 -58.95 -3.66 30.68
CA HIS A 23 -58.27 -2.57 31.41
C HIS A 23 -57.49 -3.05 32.66
N VAL A 24 -56.57 -2.21 33.15
CA VAL A 24 -56.55 -1.63 34.53
C VAL A 24 -55.73 -0.31 34.47
N SER A 25 -55.85 0.56 35.47
CA SER A 25 -55.28 1.93 35.54
C SER A 25 -54.39 2.17 36.78
N LEU A 26 -54.02 3.45 37.04
CA LEU A 26 -53.20 4.00 38.16
C LEU A 26 -51.68 4.04 37.91
N SER A 27 -50.90 5.00 38.45
CA SER A 27 -51.22 6.38 38.91
C SER A 27 -49.91 7.18 39.10
N SER A 28 -49.97 8.51 38.98
CA SER A 28 -48.83 9.42 39.22
C SER A 28 -48.55 9.71 40.70
N SER A 29 -47.28 9.89 41.07
CA SER A 29 -46.88 10.59 42.30
C SER A 29 -45.60 11.40 42.08
N VAL A 30 -45.56 12.61 42.66
CA VAL A 30 -44.45 13.58 42.60
C VAL A 30 -43.89 13.77 44.01
N THR A 31 -42.59 14.01 44.16
CA THR A 31 -42.00 14.47 45.42
C THR A 31 -40.97 15.57 45.16
N GLN A 32 -41.07 16.68 45.91
CA GLN A 32 -40.10 17.79 45.91
C GLN A 32 -39.17 17.69 47.12
N ILE A 33 -37.99 18.32 47.01
CA ILE A 33 -37.15 18.95 48.06
C ILE A 33 -35.89 19.48 47.33
N ALA A 34 -35.17 20.55 47.70
CA ALA A 34 -35.45 21.87 48.30
C ALA A 34 -34.12 22.68 48.15
N VAL A 35 -34.05 23.99 48.45
CA VAL A 35 -32.91 24.84 48.04
C VAL A 35 -32.16 25.55 49.19
N SER A 36 -30.83 25.47 49.18
CA SER A 36 -29.86 26.39 49.82
C SER A 36 -28.44 26.15 49.23
N GLY A 37 -27.48 27.09 49.20
CA GLY A 37 -27.53 28.53 49.48
C GLY A 37 -26.13 29.14 49.72
N GLY A 38 -25.57 29.88 48.75
CA GLY A 38 -24.23 30.52 48.82
C GLY A 38 -23.06 29.61 48.39
N THR A 39 -21.89 30.10 47.94
CA THR A 39 -21.45 31.49 47.68
C THR A 39 -20.35 31.52 46.60
N LEU A 40 -20.20 32.64 45.87
CA LEU A 40 -19.18 32.87 44.82
C LEU A 40 -17.83 33.37 45.42
N PRO A 41 -16.67 33.16 44.76
CA PRO A 41 -16.16 34.24 43.89
C PRO A 41 -15.31 33.85 42.63
N GLN A 42 -15.46 34.69 41.60
CA GLN A 42 -14.47 35.12 40.56
C GLN A 42 -13.99 34.18 39.42
N ARG A 43 -13.90 34.79 38.21
CA ARG A 43 -13.21 34.32 36.99
C ARG A 43 -11.96 35.19 36.75
N PRO A 44 -10.95 34.70 35.99
CA PRO A 44 -10.78 35.13 34.58
C PRO A 44 -10.36 33.96 33.66
N ARG A 45 -10.40 33.97 32.31
CA ARG A 45 -10.95 34.83 31.23
C ARG A 45 -10.91 33.96 29.95
N ASP A 46 -12.01 33.80 29.21
CA ASP A 46 -11.99 33.09 27.92
C ASP A 46 -11.55 34.01 26.76
N HIS A 47 -10.69 33.51 25.89
CA HIS A 47 -10.42 34.09 24.55
C HIS A 47 -11.00 33.18 23.46
N GLY A 48 -12.32 33.27 23.23
CA GLY A 48 -13.01 32.47 22.22
C GLY A 48 -12.92 33.07 20.81
N LEU A 49 -12.09 32.48 19.94
CA LEU A 49 -12.11 32.73 18.51
C LEU A 49 -13.24 31.91 17.84
N ARG A 50 -14.31 32.59 17.41
CA ARG A 50 -15.41 31.98 16.65
C ARG A 50 -15.13 32.04 15.16
N TRP A 51 -14.89 30.88 14.55
CA TRP A 51 -15.03 30.71 13.11
C TRP A 51 -16.49 30.41 12.75
N ARG A 52 -17.06 31.18 11.82
CA ARG A 52 -18.32 30.85 11.14
C ARG A 52 -17.96 30.29 9.76
N CYS A 53 -18.29 29.03 9.49
CA CYS A 53 -18.52 28.60 8.12
C CYS A 53 -19.98 28.87 7.75
N LEU A 54 -20.22 29.31 6.52
CA LEU A 54 -21.56 29.45 5.96
C LEU A 54 -21.98 28.08 5.42
N ALA A 55 -23.18 27.63 5.78
CA ALA A 55 -23.88 26.59 5.07
C ALA A 55 -24.90 27.28 4.17
N GLU A 56 -24.82 27.06 2.86
CA GLU A 56 -25.81 27.57 1.91
C GLU A 56 -27.00 26.62 1.82
N ASP A 57 -28.19 27.16 2.09
CA ASP A 57 -29.44 26.41 2.12
C ASP A 57 -30.08 26.40 0.72
N ARG A 58 -30.41 25.21 0.19
CA ARG A 58 -30.97 25.06 -1.16
C ARG A 58 -32.49 25.09 -1.13
N SER A 59 -33.06 26.29 -1.23
CA SER A 59 -34.50 26.50 -1.50
C SER A 59 -34.74 26.92 -2.96
N GLN A 60 -35.88 26.52 -3.53
CA GLN A 60 -36.25 26.80 -4.92
C GLN A 60 -36.86 28.19 -5.08
N VAL A 61 -36.53 28.89 -6.17
CA VAL A 61 -37.33 29.98 -6.76
C VAL A 61 -37.23 29.88 -8.29
N GLU A 62 -38.35 30.05 -9.00
CA GLU A 62 -38.45 30.01 -10.47
C GLU A 62 -38.33 31.43 -11.10
N LEU A 63 -38.69 31.55 -12.39
CA LEU A 63 -38.83 32.75 -13.26
C LEU A 63 -37.61 33.05 -14.17
N PRO A 64 -37.81 33.71 -15.34
CA PRO A 64 -38.65 33.23 -16.43
C PRO A 64 -37.94 33.34 -17.81
N HIS A 65 -38.67 33.18 -18.92
CA HIS A 65 -38.19 33.40 -20.29
C HIS A 65 -37.72 34.84 -20.56
N ASP A 66 -36.75 35.01 -21.47
CA ASP A 66 -36.95 35.74 -22.74
C ASP A 66 -35.78 35.54 -23.74
N GLU A 67 -36.10 35.65 -25.04
CA GLU A 67 -35.24 35.53 -26.23
C GLU A 67 -35.94 36.28 -27.39
N PRO A 68 -35.34 36.57 -28.56
CA PRO A 68 -33.93 36.75 -28.95
C PRO A 68 -33.66 38.13 -29.61
N HIS A 69 -32.41 38.43 -30.03
CA HIS A 69 -32.16 39.39 -31.13
C HIS A 69 -30.81 39.20 -31.87
N ALA A 70 -30.86 39.24 -33.20
CA ALA A 70 -29.78 39.45 -34.20
C ALA A 70 -30.30 40.50 -35.23
N PRO A 71 -29.53 41.06 -36.22
CA PRO A 71 -28.60 40.44 -37.20
C PRO A 71 -27.12 40.88 -36.98
N ALA A 72 -26.13 40.94 -37.90
CA ALA A 72 -25.93 40.85 -39.37
C ALA A 72 -24.50 40.30 -39.66
N SER A 73 -24.06 39.72 -40.79
CA SER A 73 -24.42 39.66 -42.23
C SER A 73 -23.75 40.70 -43.17
N LEU A 74 -23.27 40.22 -44.35
CA LEU A 74 -22.52 40.88 -45.47
C LEU A 74 -20.96 40.82 -45.31
N GLU A 75 -20.21 40.08 -46.16
CA GLU A 75 -19.81 40.32 -47.59
C GLU A 75 -18.57 41.25 -47.71
N ASP A 76 -17.60 41.08 -48.64
CA ASP A 76 -17.12 39.91 -49.41
C ASP A 76 -15.75 40.26 -50.09
N ALA A 77 -15.18 39.34 -50.88
CA ALA A 77 -14.26 39.55 -52.02
C ALA A 77 -12.76 40.00 -51.86
N GLU A 78 -11.90 39.11 -52.40
CA GLU A 78 -10.82 39.33 -53.41
C GLU A 78 -9.39 39.86 -53.09
N ASP A 79 -8.44 39.10 -53.69
CA ASP A 79 -6.97 39.22 -53.90
C ASP A 79 -6.68 40.10 -55.16
N PRO A 80 -5.46 40.22 -55.76
CA PRO A 80 -4.07 39.97 -55.31
C PRO A 80 -3.05 41.08 -55.75
N GLU A 81 -1.75 40.72 -55.80
CA GLU A 81 -0.66 41.16 -56.74
C GLU A 81 0.54 42.01 -56.25
N LEU A 82 1.74 41.44 -56.48
CA LEU A 82 3.02 42.01 -56.99
C LEU A 82 3.56 43.35 -56.41
N ASN A 83 4.87 43.53 -56.14
CA ASN A 83 6.01 43.15 -57.00
C ASN A 83 7.38 43.23 -56.26
N SER A 84 8.33 42.35 -56.62
CA SER A 84 9.75 42.57 -57.03
C SER A 84 10.64 43.66 -56.36
N ARG A 85 11.97 43.54 -56.19
CA ARG A 85 13.05 42.87 -56.97
C ARG A 85 14.30 42.51 -56.12
N GLU A 86 15.05 41.50 -56.57
CA GLU A 86 16.52 41.38 -56.86
C GLU A 86 17.56 42.02 -55.87
N GLU A 87 18.82 41.56 -55.75
CA GLU A 87 19.72 40.90 -56.72
C GLU A 87 20.87 40.09 -56.03
N GLU A 88 21.26 38.95 -56.63
CA GLU A 88 22.55 38.20 -56.67
C GLU A 88 23.55 38.09 -55.47
N SER A 89 24.35 37.01 -55.29
CA SER A 89 25.17 36.31 -56.30
C SER A 89 25.74 34.92 -55.92
N ASN A 90 25.73 34.01 -56.91
CA ASN A 90 26.67 32.91 -57.26
C ASN A 90 27.43 32.02 -56.24
N GLY A 91 27.29 30.70 -56.43
CA GLY A 91 28.25 29.66 -56.01
C GLY A 91 27.81 28.24 -56.43
N SER A 92 28.48 27.61 -57.40
CA SER A 92 28.01 26.37 -58.07
C SER A 92 29.05 25.23 -58.11
N ALA A 93 28.59 23.98 -57.92
CA ALA A 93 29.24 22.74 -58.36
C ALA A 93 28.21 21.58 -58.46
N HIS A 94 28.48 20.55 -59.27
CA HIS A 94 27.48 19.54 -59.68
C HIS A 94 27.51 18.19 -58.93
N VAL A 95 26.30 17.73 -58.61
CA VAL A 95 25.73 16.39 -58.91
C VAL A 95 26.68 15.26 -59.35
N ALA A 96 26.65 14.15 -58.61
CA ALA A 96 26.67 12.79 -59.17
C ALA A 96 25.97 11.80 -58.22
N THR A 97 25.08 10.95 -58.73
CA THR A 97 24.38 9.90 -57.95
C THR A 97 24.76 8.53 -58.50
N VAL A 98 25.16 7.60 -57.62
CA VAL A 98 25.36 6.19 -57.98
C VAL A 98 24.77 5.32 -56.87
N ILE A 99 23.87 4.42 -57.26
CA ILE A 99 23.30 3.38 -56.39
C ILE A 99 24.21 2.15 -56.46
N ARG A 100 24.52 1.55 -55.31
CA ARG A 100 25.01 0.16 -55.19
C ARG A 100 24.35 -0.51 -53.99
N THR A 101 24.15 -1.82 -54.10
CA THR A 101 23.51 -2.69 -53.12
C THR A 101 24.54 -3.45 -52.29
N GLU A 102 24.24 -3.70 -51.02
CA GLU A 102 25.11 -4.44 -50.10
C GLU A 102 24.78 -5.93 -50.11
N GLU A 103 25.38 -6.66 -51.04
CA GLU A 103 25.71 -8.09 -50.94
C GLU A 103 27.15 -8.26 -51.48
N GLU A 104 27.87 -9.28 -51.00
CA GLU A 104 29.31 -9.52 -51.24
C GLU A 104 30.28 -8.47 -50.63
N LEU A 105 30.78 -8.74 -49.40
CA LEU A 105 32.18 -8.49 -48.97
C LEU A 105 32.49 -9.01 -47.55
N ASP A 106 32.17 -10.29 -47.30
CA ASP A 106 32.83 -11.07 -46.24
C ASP A 106 34.16 -11.66 -46.75
N GLU A 107 34.98 -12.24 -45.85
CA GLU A 107 36.27 -12.90 -46.11
C GLU A 107 37.55 -12.04 -46.34
N GLU A 108 37.72 -10.86 -45.70
CA GLU A 108 39.08 -10.24 -45.63
C GLU A 108 39.46 -9.52 -44.31
N LEU A 109 39.18 -10.12 -43.14
CA LEU A 109 39.72 -9.60 -41.86
C LEU A 109 40.09 -10.65 -40.77
N ILE A 110 40.47 -11.89 -41.14
CA ILE A 110 40.91 -12.92 -40.18
C ILE A 110 42.30 -13.50 -40.51
N THR A 111 43.31 -12.66 -40.73
CA THR A 111 44.73 -13.09 -40.73
C THR A 111 45.74 -11.94 -40.45
N SER A 112 45.89 -11.52 -39.18
CA SER A 112 47.09 -10.76 -38.74
C SER A 112 47.30 -10.78 -37.21
N ILE A 113 47.53 -11.96 -36.63
CA ILE A 113 48.06 -12.10 -35.26
C ILE A 113 49.59 -12.24 -35.33
N THR A 114 50.30 -11.71 -34.33
CA THR A 114 51.77 -11.52 -34.25
C THR A 114 52.29 -10.38 -35.15
N SER A 115 53.19 -9.49 -34.73
CA SER A 115 54.15 -9.52 -33.60
C SER A 115 54.61 -8.11 -33.15
N LYS A 116 55.22 -8.02 -31.95
CA LYS A 116 56.06 -6.89 -31.42
C LYS A 116 55.32 -5.58 -31.07
N GLU A 117 55.73 -4.77 -30.08
CA GLU A 117 56.67 -4.97 -28.96
C GLU A 117 56.31 -4.04 -27.76
N GLU A 118 57.01 -4.17 -26.62
CA GLU A 118 56.62 -3.58 -25.33
C GLU A 118 56.79 -2.04 -25.22
N SER A 119 55.87 -1.39 -24.49
CA SER A 119 56.18 -0.15 -23.76
C SER A 119 55.51 -0.13 -22.38
N LYS A 120 56.27 0.14 -21.32
CA LYS A 120 55.81 0.04 -19.92
C LYS A 120 55.14 1.34 -19.45
N ALA A 121 53.84 1.28 -19.17
CA ALA A 121 53.17 2.22 -18.28
C ALA A 121 53.29 1.75 -16.82
N PRO A 122 53.27 2.66 -15.82
CA PRO A 122 53.46 2.28 -14.43
C PRO A 122 52.23 1.53 -13.88
N ILE A 123 52.49 0.47 -13.12
CA ILE A 123 51.46 -0.20 -12.31
C ILE A 123 51.13 0.74 -11.14
N MET A 124 50.04 1.50 -11.26
CA MET A 124 49.36 1.99 -10.06
C MET A 124 48.79 0.79 -9.33
N SER A 125 49.09 0.68 -8.05
CA SER A 125 48.41 -0.27 -7.16
C SER A 125 46.92 0.02 -7.19
N ILE A 126 46.12 -0.96 -7.59
CA ILE A 126 44.72 -0.99 -7.23
C ILE A 126 44.70 -1.10 -5.71
N GLU A 127 44.42 0.01 -5.02
CA GLU A 127 43.96 -0.08 -3.65
C GLU A 127 42.63 -0.85 -3.70
N GLU A 128 42.58 -1.99 -3.03
CA GLU A 128 41.35 -2.77 -2.88
C GLU A 128 40.35 -1.88 -2.14
N SER A 129 39.46 -1.25 -2.91
CA SER A 129 38.34 -0.48 -2.39
C SER A 129 37.47 -1.46 -1.62
N LYS A 130 37.66 -1.50 -0.30
CA LYS A 130 36.89 -2.35 0.59
C LYS A 130 35.41 -2.14 0.29
N GLU A 131 34.75 -3.18 -0.17
CA GLU A 131 33.30 -3.26 -0.03
C GLU A 131 33.04 -3.18 1.48
N ASP A 132 32.33 -2.14 1.92
CA ASP A 132 31.87 -2.03 3.29
C ASP A 132 30.81 -3.11 3.52
N SER A 133 31.28 -4.32 3.83
CA SER A 133 30.47 -5.38 4.43
C SER A 133 29.85 -4.79 5.69
N LYS A 134 28.56 -4.43 5.62
CA LYS A 134 27.82 -3.69 6.65
C LYS A 134 27.73 -4.51 7.95
N GLU A 135 28.79 -4.52 8.75
CA GLU A 135 28.84 -5.25 10.01
C GLU A 135 27.73 -4.77 10.95
N ILE A 136 26.91 -5.69 11.44
CA ILE A 136 25.95 -5.42 12.52
C ILE A 136 26.74 -4.97 13.76
N LYS A 137 26.44 -3.76 14.24
CA LYS A 137 26.97 -3.23 15.51
C LYS A 137 26.37 -3.93 16.73
N VAL A 138 25.08 -4.27 16.69
CA VAL A 138 24.34 -4.89 17.80
C VAL A 138 23.37 -5.96 17.29
N LYS A 139 23.53 -7.21 17.74
CA LYS A 139 22.56 -8.28 17.48
C LYS A 139 21.37 -8.20 18.42
N PHE A 140 20.18 -8.46 17.90
CA PHE A 140 18.91 -8.42 18.62
C PHE A 140 18.13 -9.73 18.47
N SER A 141 17.35 -10.09 19.49
CA SER A 141 16.21 -11.01 19.37
C SER A 141 14.99 -10.21 18.95
N ILE A 142 14.44 -10.49 17.77
CA ILE A 142 13.33 -9.74 17.17
C ILE A 142 12.13 -10.66 17.04
N VAL A 143 10.94 -10.19 17.42
CA VAL A 143 9.69 -10.95 17.42
C VAL A 143 8.65 -10.16 16.65
N PHE A 144 8.50 -10.45 15.36
CA PHE A 144 7.40 -9.93 14.54
C PHE A 144 6.09 -10.58 14.97
N VAL A 145 5.01 -9.80 15.02
CA VAL A 145 3.65 -10.27 15.30
C VAL A 145 2.72 -9.71 14.23
N THR A 146 2.01 -10.58 13.52
CA THR A 146 1.27 -10.21 12.29
C THR A 146 0.06 -11.11 12.01
N ALA A 147 -0.88 -10.63 11.20
CA ALA A 147 -1.98 -11.43 10.63
C ALA A 147 -1.66 -12.03 9.24
N GLU A 148 -0.59 -11.57 8.59
CA GLU A 148 -0.18 -11.98 7.25
C GLU A 148 1.34 -12.14 7.18
N ALA A 149 1.81 -13.13 6.42
CA ALA A 149 3.17 -13.28 5.94
C ALA A 149 3.18 -14.25 4.74
N GLU A 150 3.85 -13.88 3.66
CA GLU A 150 4.02 -14.74 2.49
C GLU A 150 4.97 -15.92 2.81
N PRO A 151 4.74 -17.15 2.31
CA PRO A 151 3.64 -17.61 1.45
C PRO A 151 2.39 -18.11 2.23
N TYR A 152 2.40 -18.03 3.56
CA TYR A 152 1.40 -18.68 4.41
C TYR A 152 0.02 -18.02 4.35
N SER A 153 -0.02 -16.69 4.28
CA SER A 153 -1.27 -15.90 4.34
C SER A 153 -1.02 -14.46 3.90
N LYS A 154 -1.72 -13.99 2.86
CA LYS A 154 -1.60 -12.64 2.30
C LYS A 154 -2.93 -12.14 1.74
N THR A 155 -3.21 -10.86 1.94
CA THR A 155 -4.31 -10.11 1.30
C THR A 155 -3.84 -8.79 0.70
N GLY A 156 -2.69 -8.27 1.16
CA GLY A 156 -2.04 -7.09 0.63
C GLY A 156 -0.58 -6.98 1.12
N GLY A 157 -0.02 -5.76 1.03
CA GLY A 157 1.41 -5.52 1.30
C GLY A 157 1.91 -5.83 2.71
N LEU A 158 1.02 -6.09 3.68
CA LEU A 158 1.42 -6.58 5.01
C LEU A 158 2.06 -7.98 4.90
N GLY A 159 1.49 -8.87 4.07
CA GLY A 159 2.04 -10.19 3.82
C GLY A 159 3.41 -10.17 3.14
N ASP A 160 3.64 -9.19 2.25
CA ASP A 160 4.94 -8.95 1.61
C ASP A 160 5.99 -8.49 2.64
N VAL A 161 5.68 -7.45 3.41
CA VAL A 161 6.59 -6.92 4.46
C VAL A 161 6.96 -8.02 5.45
N CYS A 162 5.96 -8.75 5.96
CA CYS A 162 6.18 -9.82 6.94
C CYS A 162 6.71 -11.13 6.35
N GLY A 163 6.75 -11.26 5.02
CA GLY A 163 7.46 -12.34 4.33
C GLY A 163 8.97 -12.06 4.26
N SER A 164 9.34 -10.92 3.67
CA SER A 164 10.75 -10.65 3.29
C SER A 164 11.57 -9.86 4.31
N LEU A 165 11.00 -8.90 5.06
CA LEU A 165 11.76 -8.11 6.05
C LEU A 165 12.33 -8.97 7.20
N PRO A 166 11.61 -9.97 7.76
CA PRO A 166 12.18 -10.87 8.75
C PRO A 166 13.37 -11.67 8.22
N VAL A 167 13.31 -12.10 6.95
CA VAL A 167 14.40 -12.84 6.28
C VAL A 167 15.63 -11.95 6.07
N ALA A 168 15.45 -10.70 5.62
CA ALA A 168 16.56 -9.75 5.50
C ALA A 168 17.28 -9.51 6.84
N LEU A 169 16.53 -9.29 7.93
CA LEU A 169 17.10 -9.13 9.28
C LEU A 169 17.80 -10.40 9.78
N ALA A 170 17.26 -11.59 9.47
CA ALA A 170 17.90 -12.86 9.82
C ALA A 170 19.19 -13.10 9.02
N ALA A 171 19.19 -12.81 7.71
CA ALA A 171 20.36 -12.93 6.84
C ALA A 171 21.52 -12.02 7.27
N ARG A 172 21.20 -10.79 7.74
CA ARG A 172 22.19 -9.85 8.29
C ARG A 172 22.75 -10.34 9.63
N GLY A 173 21.98 -11.11 10.39
CA GLY A 173 22.47 -11.89 11.54
C GLY A 173 21.76 -11.67 12.87
N HIS A 174 20.55 -11.12 12.87
CA HIS A 174 19.64 -11.09 14.02
C HIS A 174 18.97 -12.46 14.25
N ARG A 175 18.44 -12.69 15.46
CA ARG A 175 17.60 -13.87 15.73
C ARG A 175 16.14 -13.46 15.59
N VAL A 176 15.46 -13.88 14.52
CA VAL A 176 14.15 -13.34 14.12
C VAL A 176 13.06 -14.41 14.21
N MET A 177 12.03 -14.13 15.01
CA MET A 177 10.79 -14.91 15.09
C MET A 177 9.66 -14.15 14.37
N VAL A 178 8.77 -14.87 13.70
CA VAL A 178 7.50 -14.32 13.19
C VAL A 178 6.34 -15.11 13.78
N VAL A 179 5.52 -14.46 14.60
CA VAL A 179 4.32 -15.04 15.21
C VAL A 179 3.08 -14.62 14.41
N LEU A 180 2.38 -15.60 13.85
CA LEU A 180 1.17 -15.40 13.05
C LEU A 180 0.13 -16.50 13.30
N PRO A 181 -1.16 -16.30 13.00
CA PRO A 181 -2.15 -17.38 13.13
C PRO A 181 -2.03 -18.48 12.07
N ARG A 182 -2.45 -19.70 12.42
CA ARG A 182 -2.49 -20.85 11.50
C ARG A 182 -3.84 -20.94 10.77
N TYR A 183 -3.94 -20.32 9.59
CA TYR A 183 -5.17 -20.24 8.80
C TYR A 183 -5.44 -21.51 7.98
N LEU A 184 -5.84 -22.60 8.64
CA LEU A 184 -6.16 -23.87 7.95
C LEU A 184 -7.53 -23.82 7.25
N ASN A 185 -7.54 -23.95 5.92
CA ASN A 185 -8.76 -23.91 5.09
C ASN A 185 -8.81 -25.03 4.01
N GLY A 186 -8.03 -26.09 4.16
CA GLY A 186 -7.93 -27.20 3.19
C GLY A 186 -7.04 -26.91 1.97
N GLN A 187 -7.07 -25.68 1.42
CA GLN A 187 -6.14 -25.28 0.36
C GLN A 187 -4.78 -24.86 0.94
N SER A 188 -4.79 -24.11 2.05
CA SER A 188 -3.59 -23.66 2.77
C SER A 188 -2.82 -24.77 3.50
N GLU A 189 -3.42 -25.96 3.70
CA GLU A 189 -2.79 -27.07 4.44
C GLU A 189 -1.44 -27.50 3.85
N LYS A 190 -1.26 -27.35 2.53
CA LYS A 190 0.01 -27.61 1.85
C LYS A 190 1.11 -26.62 2.21
N VAL A 191 0.78 -25.37 2.53
CA VAL A 191 1.78 -24.34 2.86
C VAL A 191 2.27 -24.53 4.29
N TYR A 192 1.39 -25.00 5.19
CA TYR A 192 1.74 -25.37 6.56
C TYR A 192 2.22 -26.84 6.70
N SER A 193 2.73 -27.47 5.64
CA SER A 193 3.11 -28.90 5.67
C SER A 193 4.41 -29.18 6.42
N ASN A 194 5.33 -28.22 6.42
CA ASN A 194 6.60 -28.28 7.17
C ASN A 194 6.43 -27.89 8.65
N ALA A 195 5.30 -27.26 9.01
CA ALA A 195 5.06 -26.72 10.34
C ALA A 195 4.78 -27.84 11.37
N VAL A 196 5.74 -28.10 12.24
CA VAL A 196 5.69 -29.17 13.26
C VAL A 196 4.98 -28.69 14.53
N ASP A 197 4.15 -29.53 15.15
CA ASP A 197 3.58 -29.25 16.48
C ASP A 197 4.68 -29.34 17.55
N LEU A 198 4.96 -28.25 18.26
CA LEU A 198 5.97 -28.24 19.32
C LEU A 198 5.53 -28.98 20.59
N GLY A 199 4.28 -29.44 20.68
CA GLY A 199 3.68 -30.01 21.90
C GLY A 199 3.46 -28.97 23.02
N LYS A 200 3.90 -27.73 22.80
CA LYS A 200 3.73 -26.59 23.71
C LYS A 200 2.32 -26.02 23.54
N ARG A 201 1.69 -25.65 24.66
CA ARG A 201 0.37 -25.02 24.74
C ARG A 201 0.44 -23.84 25.71
N ALA A 202 -0.25 -22.75 25.41
CA ALA A 202 -0.46 -21.64 26.34
C ALA A 202 -1.96 -21.47 26.64
N LYS A 203 -2.26 -20.95 27.83
CA LYS A 203 -3.62 -20.56 28.22
C LYS A 203 -3.76 -19.05 28.14
N VAL A 204 -4.77 -18.60 27.40
CA VAL A 204 -5.13 -17.19 27.24
C VAL A 204 -6.47 -16.95 27.93
N SER A 205 -6.43 -16.28 29.08
CA SER A 205 -7.63 -15.90 29.82
C SER A 205 -8.24 -14.62 29.22
N CYS A 206 -9.25 -14.77 28.37
CA CYS A 206 -9.92 -13.68 27.66
C CYS A 206 -11.39 -14.05 27.35
N PHE A 207 -12.23 -13.08 26.98
CA PHE A 207 -13.63 -13.29 26.58
C PHE A 207 -14.47 -14.09 27.60
N GLY A 208 -14.11 -14.01 28.88
CA GLY A 208 -14.77 -14.70 29.98
C GLY A 208 -14.36 -16.18 30.18
N ALA A 209 -13.36 -16.68 29.47
CA ALA A 209 -12.90 -18.07 29.55
C ALA A 209 -11.36 -18.21 29.45
N ASP A 210 -10.86 -19.39 29.78
CA ASP A 210 -9.49 -19.81 29.43
C ASP A 210 -9.51 -20.50 28.06
N HIS A 211 -8.77 -19.95 27.10
CA HIS A 211 -8.60 -20.52 25.77
C HIS A 211 -7.22 -21.16 25.64
N GLU A 212 -7.14 -22.42 25.20
CA GLU A 212 -5.87 -23.06 24.91
C GLU A 212 -5.45 -22.77 23.45
N VAL A 213 -4.22 -22.28 23.28
CA VAL A 213 -3.59 -22.07 21.97
C VAL A 213 -2.41 -23.01 21.79
N ALA A 214 -2.24 -23.53 20.58
CA ALA A 214 -1.13 -24.40 20.20
C ALA A 214 -0.07 -23.65 19.39
N PHE A 215 1.20 -24.03 19.56
CA PHE A 215 2.31 -23.49 18.79
C PHE A 215 2.84 -24.55 17.81
N PHE A 216 2.74 -24.25 16.53
CA PHE A 216 3.45 -24.96 15.46
C PHE A 216 4.67 -24.14 15.02
N HIS A 217 5.70 -24.79 14.49
CA HIS A 217 6.96 -24.14 14.12
C HIS A 217 7.56 -24.68 12.82
N GLU A 218 8.13 -23.77 12.04
CA GLU A 218 8.96 -24.04 10.87
C GLU A 218 10.20 -23.12 10.93
N PHE A 219 11.39 -23.67 10.73
CA PHE A 219 12.62 -22.88 10.60
C PHE A 219 13.00 -22.79 9.12
N ARG A 220 12.90 -21.59 8.54
CA ARG A 220 13.07 -21.34 7.11
C ARG A 220 13.79 -20.01 6.91
N GLU A 221 14.80 -19.97 6.05
CA GLU A 221 15.57 -18.76 5.72
C GLU A 221 16.17 -18.04 6.94
N ASN A 222 16.60 -18.83 7.94
CA ASN A 222 17.10 -18.39 9.25
C ASN A 222 16.07 -17.70 10.16
N VAL A 223 14.78 -17.73 9.79
CA VAL A 223 13.65 -17.21 10.58
C VAL A 223 12.92 -18.34 11.30
N ASP A 224 12.58 -18.11 12.57
CA ASP A 224 11.71 -18.96 13.38
C ASP A 224 10.22 -18.59 13.12
N TRP A 225 9.56 -19.29 12.19
CA TRP A 225 8.13 -19.09 11.90
C TRP A 225 7.28 -19.84 12.93
N VAL A 226 6.48 -19.12 13.71
CA VAL A 226 5.69 -19.66 14.82
C VAL A 226 4.20 -19.42 14.56
N PHE A 227 3.46 -20.51 14.33
CA PHE A 227 2.04 -20.45 14.00
C PHE A 227 1.17 -20.71 15.23
N VAL A 228 0.36 -19.72 15.60
CA VAL A 228 -0.64 -19.83 16.67
C VAL A 228 -1.89 -20.53 16.12
N ASP A 229 -2.14 -21.74 16.60
CA ASP A 229 -3.26 -22.57 16.18
C ASP A 229 -4.36 -22.61 17.24
N HIS A 230 -5.59 -22.34 16.79
CA HIS A 230 -6.83 -22.33 17.57
C HIS A 230 -8.02 -22.45 16.58
N PRO A 231 -9.14 -23.13 16.93
CA PRO A 231 -10.26 -23.35 16.01
C PRO A 231 -10.86 -22.08 15.37
N ALA A 232 -10.69 -20.90 15.98
CA ALA A 232 -11.18 -19.62 15.42
C ALA A 232 -10.40 -19.15 14.17
N TYR A 233 -9.20 -19.69 13.89
CA TYR A 233 -8.44 -19.40 12.67
C TYR A 233 -8.70 -20.38 11.53
N ARG A 234 -9.18 -21.59 11.85
CA ARG A 234 -9.39 -22.69 10.90
C ARG A 234 -10.70 -22.53 10.12
N ARG A 235 -10.76 -21.56 9.22
CA ARG A 235 -11.97 -21.16 8.47
C ARG A 235 -11.64 -20.90 6.99
N PRO A 236 -12.62 -21.05 6.07
CA PRO A 236 -12.49 -20.59 4.68
C PRO A 236 -12.33 -19.06 4.59
N GLY A 237 -12.20 -18.54 3.38
CA GLY A 237 -12.02 -17.10 3.15
C GLY A 237 -10.59 -16.63 3.45
N ASN A 238 -10.47 -15.37 3.85
CA ASN A 238 -9.21 -14.70 4.14
C ASN A 238 -9.02 -14.47 5.66
N PRO A 239 -7.87 -13.96 6.13
CA PRO A 239 -7.61 -13.69 7.55
C PRO A 239 -8.66 -12.89 8.30
N TYR A 240 -9.43 -12.02 7.63
CA TYR A 240 -10.34 -11.05 8.24
C TYR A 240 -11.82 -11.33 7.98
N GLY A 241 -12.16 -12.11 6.95
CA GLY A 241 -13.53 -12.33 6.51
C GLY A 241 -13.68 -13.31 5.35
N ASP A 242 -14.93 -13.49 4.91
CA ASP A 242 -15.31 -14.30 3.76
C ASP A 242 -16.26 -13.52 2.81
N ASN A 243 -16.98 -14.24 1.96
CA ASN A 243 -17.94 -13.67 0.99
C ASN A 243 -19.12 -12.93 1.64
N TYR A 244 -19.34 -13.09 2.95
CA TYR A 244 -20.37 -12.38 3.73
C TYR A 244 -19.82 -11.14 4.45
N GLY A 245 -18.51 -10.89 4.38
CA GLY A 245 -17.83 -9.74 4.98
C GLY A 245 -16.86 -10.11 6.10
N ALA A 246 -16.50 -9.12 6.93
CA ALA A 246 -15.56 -9.29 8.03
C ALA A 246 -16.16 -10.12 9.19
N TYR A 247 -15.34 -10.97 9.81
CA TYR A 247 -15.76 -11.81 10.93
C TYR A 247 -16.05 -11.00 12.21
N GLY A 248 -17.23 -11.20 12.80
CA GLY A 248 -17.63 -10.53 14.05
C GLY A 248 -16.85 -10.96 15.31
N ASP A 249 -16.06 -12.03 15.25
CA ASP A 249 -15.14 -12.45 16.32
C ASP A 249 -13.68 -12.07 16.05
N ASN A 250 -13.43 -11.12 15.13
CA ASN A 250 -12.10 -10.62 14.81
C ASN A 250 -11.35 -10.08 16.04
N GLN A 251 -12.00 -9.32 16.92
CA GLN A 251 -11.37 -8.84 18.17
C GLN A 251 -10.84 -9.99 19.04
N PHE A 252 -11.60 -11.07 19.16
CA PHE A 252 -11.19 -12.29 19.88
C PHE A 252 -10.01 -12.98 19.19
N ARG A 253 -10.11 -13.19 17.88
CA ARG A 253 -9.07 -13.84 17.06
C ARG A 253 -7.71 -13.14 17.17
N PHE A 254 -7.68 -11.81 17.18
CA PHE A 254 -6.42 -11.04 17.28
C PHE A 254 -5.98 -10.75 18.74
N SER A 255 -6.90 -10.81 19.71
CA SER A 255 -6.53 -10.88 21.14
C SER A 255 -5.76 -12.17 21.46
N LEU A 256 -6.23 -13.32 20.98
CA LEU A 256 -5.53 -14.61 21.13
C LEU A 256 -4.11 -14.56 20.55
N LEU A 257 -3.93 -14.00 19.35
CA LEU A 257 -2.63 -13.82 18.72
C LEU A 257 -1.70 -12.98 19.60
N SER A 258 -2.17 -11.83 20.07
CA SER A 258 -1.36 -10.89 20.86
C SER A 258 -0.94 -11.48 22.21
N HIS A 259 -1.83 -12.19 22.91
CA HIS A 259 -1.46 -12.91 24.14
C HIS A 259 -0.48 -14.06 23.86
N ALA A 260 -0.72 -14.87 22.83
CA ALA A 260 0.14 -15.99 22.45
C ALA A 260 1.56 -15.53 22.05
N ALA A 261 1.66 -14.41 21.33
CA ALA A 261 2.93 -13.81 20.92
C ALA A 261 3.76 -13.26 22.09
N CYS A 262 3.13 -12.86 23.20
CA CYS A 262 3.87 -12.52 24.42
C CYS A 262 4.36 -13.75 25.20
N GLU A 263 3.69 -14.91 25.10
CA GLU A 263 4.13 -16.15 25.77
C GLU A 263 5.24 -16.87 24.96
N ALA A 264 5.15 -16.86 23.63
CA ALA A 264 6.04 -17.64 22.74
C ALA A 264 7.55 -17.43 22.99
N PRO A 265 8.09 -16.20 23.16
CA PRO A 265 9.52 -15.98 23.41
C PRO A 265 10.02 -16.54 24.75
N LEU A 266 9.12 -16.75 25.72
CA LEU A 266 9.42 -17.32 27.04
C LEU A 266 9.39 -18.86 27.01
N VAL A 267 8.38 -19.45 26.35
CA VAL A 267 8.04 -20.88 26.50
C VAL A 267 8.57 -21.80 25.39
N LEU A 268 9.00 -21.26 24.24
CA LEU A 268 9.46 -22.04 23.09
C LEU A 268 10.99 -22.11 23.02
N GLU A 269 11.54 -23.32 23.13
CA GLU A 269 12.99 -23.62 23.17
C GLU A 269 13.56 -23.84 21.75
N LEU A 270 13.35 -22.87 20.85
CA LEU A 270 13.74 -22.98 19.44
C LEU A 270 15.27 -23.03 19.31
N GLY A 271 15.82 -24.07 18.67
CA GLY A 271 17.28 -24.28 18.65
C GLY A 271 17.89 -24.64 20.01
N GLY A 272 17.08 -25.07 20.99
CA GLY A 272 17.54 -25.54 22.30
C GLY A 272 17.60 -24.47 23.41
N PHE A 273 17.17 -23.25 23.13
CA PHE A 273 17.04 -22.18 24.12
C PHE A 273 15.94 -21.17 23.72
N ASN A 274 15.26 -20.58 24.70
CA ASN A 274 14.19 -19.62 24.42
C ASN A 274 14.72 -18.28 23.88
N TYR A 275 13.83 -17.40 23.41
CA TYR A 275 14.18 -16.05 22.99
C TYR A 275 14.46 -15.14 24.19
N GLY A 276 13.77 -15.40 25.31
CA GLY A 276 13.94 -14.72 26.57
C GLY A 276 13.33 -13.32 26.60
N GLU A 277 13.62 -12.57 27.65
CA GLU A 277 12.94 -11.32 27.96
C GLU A 277 13.51 -10.07 27.27
N LYS A 278 14.68 -10.17 26.64
CA LYS A 278 15.32 -9.04 25.93
C LYS A 278 14.99 -9.07 24.43
N CYS A 279 13.71 -8.99 24.13
CA CYS A 279 13.17 -9.01 22.76
C CYS A 279 12.70 -7.63 22.28
N ILE A 280 12.83 -7.39 20.98
CA ILE A 280 12.16 -6.29 20.28
C ILE A 280 10.94 -6.85 19.57
N PHE A 281 9.75 -6.52 20.08
CA PHE A 281 8.47 -6.87 19.47
C PHE A 281 8.13 -5.89 18.35
N VAL A 282 7.93 -6.41 17.13
CA VAL A 282 7.48 -5.64 15.98
C VAL A 282 6.01 -5.99 15.73
N ALA A 283 5.12 -5.16 16.25
CA ALA A 283 3.67 -5.36 16.22
C ALA A 283 3.09 -4.69 14.97
N ASN A 284 2.58 -5.48 14.02
CA ASN A 284 2.09 -4.99 12.75
C ASN A 284 0.57 -4.76 12.76
N ASP A 285 0.18 -3.52 12.48
CA ASP A 285 -1.19 -2.99 12.51
C ASP A 285 -1.98 -3.29 13.81
N TRP A 286 -3.28 -3.02 13.79
CA TRP A 286 -4.18 -3.25 14.91
C TRP A 286 -4.25 -4.74 15.34
N HIS A 287 -3.94 -5.67 14.44
CA HIS A 287 -3.94 -7.12 14.68
C HIS A 287 -2.97 -7.53 15.81
N ALA A 288 -1.82 -6.86 15.89
CA ALA A 288 -0.83 -7.05 16.94
C ALA A 288 -0.81 -5.90 17.97
N GLY A 289 -1.66 -4.88 17.79
CA GLY A 289 -1.64 -3.65 18.61
C GLY A 289 -1.90 -3.85 20.10
N LEU A 290 -2.42 -5.01 20.51
CA LEU A 290 -2.59 -5.37 21.93
C LEU A 290 -1.27 -5.84 22.57
N VAL A 291 -0.25 -6.23 21.80
CA VAL A 291 1.08 -6.66 22.30
C VAL A 291 1.78 -5.60 23.18
N PRO A 292 2.03 -4.34 22.73
CA PRO A 292 2.66 -3.32 23.58
C PRO A 292 1.83 -3.01 24.85
N VAL A 293 0.50 -3.07 24.75
CA VAL A 293 -0.40 -2.91 25.90
C VAL A 293 -0.21 -4.06 26.90
N LEU A 294 -0.13 -5.30 26.42
CA LEU A 294 0.10 -6.48 27.28
C LEU A 294 1.47 -6.44 27.96
N LEU A 295 2.53 -6.00 27.27
CA LEU A 295 3.86 -5.82 27.87
C LEU A 295 3.80 -4.88 29.09
N GLY A 296 3.14 -3.73 28.97
CA GLY A 296 2.92 -2.81 30.08
C GLY A 296 1.93 -3.29 31.14
N ALA A 297 0.82 -3.94 30.76
CA ALA A 297 -0.27 -4.28 31.67
C ALA A 297 -0.09 -5.62 32.41
N LYS A 298 0.50 -6.62 31.75
CA LYS A 298 0.57 -8.03 32.21
C LYS A 298 1.98 -8.46 32.64
N TYR A 299 3.05 -7.88 32.09
CA TYR A 299 4.42 -8.40 32.29
C TYR A 299 5.35 -7.45 33.07
N ARG A 300 5.57 -6.22 32.58
CA ARG A 300 6.52 -5.26 33.18
C ARG A 300 6.31 -5.02 34.69
N PRO A 301 5.07 -4.86 35.21
CA PRO A 301 4.80 -4.68 36.65
C PRO A 301 5.20 -5.88 37.52
N TRP A 302 5.20 -7.09 36.95
CA TRP A 302 5.51 -8.34 37.65
C TRP A 302 6.97 -8.78 37.51
N GLY A 303 7.79 -7.98 36.83
CA GLY A 303 9.23 -8.22 36.67
C GLY A 303 9.63 -8.66 35.26
N VAL A 304 8.69 -9.14 34.45
CA VAL A 304 8.95 -9.78 33.16
C VAL A 304 9.01 -8.75 32.03
N TYR A 305 9.85 -8.95 31.02
CA TYR A 305 9.96 -8.09 29.83
C TYR A 305 10.33 -6.62 30.11
N LYS A 306 11.06 -6.34 31.20
CA LYS A 306 11.56 -4.99 31.54
C LYS A 306 12.53 -4.43 30.49
N ASP A 307 13.42 -5.29 29.98
CA ASP A 307 14.38 -4.95 28.93
C ASP A 307 13.80 -5.13 27.51
N ALA A 308 12.54 -5.58 27.39
CA ALA A 308 11.88 -5.67 26.10
C ALA A 308 11.45 -4.31 25.58
N ARG A 309 11.42 -4.18 24.26
CA ARG A 309 10.91 -3.00 23.55
C ARG A 309 9.87 -3.41 22.53
N SER A 310 9.03 -2.45 22.17
CA SER A 310 7.86 -2.65 21.32
C SER A 310 7.79 -1.56 20.27
N ILE A 311 7.55 -1.96 19.04
CA ILE A 311 7.54 -1.10 17.86
C ILE A 311 6.25 -1.39 17.12
N LEU A 312 5.36 -0.40 17.04
CA LEU A 312 4.16 -0.48 16.23
C LEU A 312 4.52 -0.16 14.77
N VAL A 313 4.18 -1.03 13.83
CA VAL A 313 4.27 -0.75 12.39
C VAL A 313 2.87 -0.52 11.84
N ILE A 314 2.61 0.68 11.33
CA ILE A 314 1.32 1.07 10.73
C ILE A 314 1.45 0.94 9.21
N HIS A 315 0.76 -0.03 8.62
CA HIS A 315 0.66 -0.19 7.16
C HIS A 315 -0.60 0.51 6.62
N ASN A 316 -1.68 0.58 7.41
CA ASN A 316 -2.91 1.27 7.02
C ASN A 316 -3.73 1.78 8.24
N ILE A 317 -3.70 3.08 8.49
CA ILE A 317 -4.41 3.77 9.58
C ILE A 317 -5.95 3.68 9.49
N ALA A 318 -6.53 3.26 8.35
CA ALA A 318 -7.97 3.12 8.17
C ALA A 318 -8.56 1.91 8.93
N HIS A 319 -7.75 0.90 9.23
CA HIS A 319 -8.15 -0.29 10.00
C HIS A 319 -7.54 -0.23 11.40
N GLN A 320 -8.33 0.24 12.37
CA GLN A 320 -7.84 0.55 13.73
C GLN A 320 -8.22 -0.49 14.80
N GLY A 321 -9.00 -1.52 14.44
CA GLY A 321 -9.51 -2.51 15.39
C GLY A 321 -10.44 -1.87 16.43
N VAL A 322 -11.57 -1.33 15.98
CA VAL A 322 -12.50 -0.58 16.84
C VAL A 322 -13.77 -1.38 17.13
N GLU A 323 -14.09 -1.55 18.40
CA GLU A 323 -15.28 -2.25 18.90
C GLU A 323 -15.96 -1.45 20.02
N PRO A 324 -17.23 -1.72 20.38
CA PRO A 324 -17.91 -1.03 21.49
C PRO A 324 -17.14 -1.16 22.81
N ALA A 325 -17.15 -0.11 23.65
CA ALA A 325 -16.39 -0.08 24.91
C ALA A 325 -16.80 -1.20 25.90
N THR A 326 -18.02 -1.70 25.79
CA THR A 326 -18.53 -2.86 26.54
C THR A 326 -17.73 -4.15 26.29
N THR A 327 -16.91 -4.21 25.23
CA THR A 327 -16.01 -5.34 24.95
C THR A 327 -14.70 -5.30 25.75
N TYR A 328 -14.34 -4.18 26.39
CA TYR A 328 -13.05 -4.06 27.10
C TYR A 328 -12.74 -5.21 28.09
N PRO A 329 -13.68 -5.67 28.94
CA PRO A 329 -13.42 -6.77 29.88
C PRO A 329 -13.04 -8.09 29.21
N ASN A 330 -13.36 -8.26 27.93
CA ASN A 330 -13.02 -9.46 27.16
C ASN A 330 -11.52 -9.53 26.82
N LEU A 331 -10.78 -8.43 26.86
CA LEU A 331 -9.38 -8.39 26.39
C LEU A 331 -8.38 -9.03 27.37
N GLY A 332 -8.82 -9.38 28.59
CA GLY A 332 -7.95 -9.94 29.64
C GLY A 332 -7.02 -8.90 30.28
N LEU A 333 -7.37 -7.61 30.22
CA LEU A 333 -6.60 -6.50 30.78
C LEU A 333 -7.16 -6.03 32.14
N PRO A 334 -6.33 -5.46 33.05
CA PRO A 334 -6.81 -4.84 34.28
C PRO A 334 -7.73 -3.64 34.00
N PRO A 335 -8.70 -3.30 34.88
CA PRO A 335 -9.64 -2.19 34.67
C PRO A 335 -8.96 -0.84 34.42
N ASP A 336 -7.87 -0.55 35.13
CA ASP A 336 -7.17 0.75 35.08
C ASP A 336 -6.53 1.05 33.71
N TRP A 337 -6.31 0.01 32.89
CA TRP A 337 -5.78 0.15 31.53
C TRP A 337 -6.83 0.54 30.48
N TYR A 338 -8.11 0.69 30.86
CA TYR A 338 -9.18 1.10 29.94
C TYR A 338 -8.86 2.40 29.20
N GLY A 339 -8.32 3.41 29.90
CA GLY A 339 -7.92 4.69 29.28
C GLY A 339 -6.86 4.58 28.20
N ALA A 340 -6.05 3.50 28.18
CA ALA A 340 -5.10 3.25 27.10
C ALA A 340 -5.84 2.90 25.80
N LEU A 341 -6.90 2.10 25.85
CA LEU A 341 -7.70 1.67 24.67
C LEU A 341 -8.92 2.55 24.38
N GLU A 342 -9.38 3.34 25.36
CA GLU A 342 -10.59 4.16 25.26
C GLU A 342 -10.58 5.06 24.02
N TRP A 343 -11.68 5.03 23.29
CA TRP A 343 -11.92 5.88 22.13
C TRP A 343 -13.36 6.40 22.18
N VAL A 344 -13.54 7.72 22.08
CA VAL A 344 -14.88 8.33 22.03
C VAL A 344 -15.01 9.06 20.70
N PHE A 345 -15.89 8.56 19.84
CA PHE A 345 -16.16 9.19 18.55
C PHE A 345 -16.69 10.64 18.72
N PRO A 346 -16.48 11.54 17.75
CA PRO A 346 -17.04 12.87 17.79
C PRO A 346 -18.56 12.85 17.55
N ASN A 347 -19.27 13.90 17.99
CA ASN A 347 -20.74 13.96 17.93
C ASN A 347 -21.34 13.96 16.51
N TRP A 348 -20.55 14.23 15.47
CA TRP A 348 -20.97 14.10 14.06
C TRP A 348 -20.87 12.66 13.52
N ALA A 349 -20.11 11.77 14.20
CA ALA A 349 -19.91 10.37 13.81
C ALA A 349 -20.86 9.39 14.54
N ARG A 350 -21.83 9.90 15.31
CA ARG A 350 -22.82 9.09 16.04
C ARG A 350 -23.78 8.41 15.07
N LYS A 351 -24.05 7.12 15.29
CA LYS A 351 -24.89 6.30 14.41
C LYS A 351 -26.40 6.39 14.72
N HIS A 352 -26.79 6.78 15.94
CA HIS A 352 -28.19 7.00 16.32
C HIS A 352 -28.33 7.91 17.55
N ALA A 353 -29.55 8.36 17.87
CA ALA A 353 -29.82 9.33 18.94
C ALA A 353 -29.37 8.91 20.36
N LEU A 354 -29.29 7.60 20.64
CA LEU A 354 -28.76 7.04 21.90
C LEU A 354 -27.29 6.60 21.81
N ASP A 355 -26.60 6.92 20.71
CA ASP A 355 -25.22 6.51 20.51
C ASP A 355 -24.28 7.45 21.27
N LYS A 356 -23.67 6.94 22.33
CA LYS A 356 -22.59 7.62 23.03
C LYS A 356 -21.23 7.48 22.34
N GLY A 357 -21.12 6.58 21.35
CA GLY A 357 -19.90 6.19 20.65
C GLY A 357 -18.69 5.97 21.56
N GLU A 358 -18.91 5.33 22.71
CA GLU A 358 -17.89 4.80 23.62
C GLU A 358 -17.34 3.50 23.00
N ALA A 359 -16.05 3.47 22.68
CA ALA A 359 -15.39 2.37 21.98
C ALA A 359 -14.04 2.00 22.64
N VAL A 360 -13.54 0.80 22.33
CA VAL A 360 -12.12 0.46 22.43
C VAL A 360 -11.49 0.47 21.04
N ASN A 361 -10.27 0.97 20.93
CA ASN A 361 -9.52 1.07 19.68
C ASN A 361 -8.13 0.46 19.90
N ILE A 362 -7.88 -0.70 19.31
CA ILE A 362 -6.65 -1.48 19.54
C ILE A 362 -5.42 -0.77 18.97
N LEU A 363 -5.52 -0.14 17.79
CA LEU A 363 -4.41 0.62 17.20
C LEU A 363 -4.08 1.86 18.03
N LYS A 364 -5.10 2.57 18.55
CA LYS A 364 -4.91 3.67 19.50
C LYS A 364 -4.23 3.18 20.79
N GLY A 365 -4.60 2.01 21.30
CA GLY A 365 -3.91 1.36 22.43
C GLY A 365 -2.43 1.13 22.15
N ALA A 366 -2.08 0.67 20.95
CA ALA A 366 -0.71 0.51 20.51
C ALA A 366 0.04 1.84 20.39
N ILE A 367 -0.56 2.86 19.78
CA ILE A 367 0.02 4.21 19.65
C ILE A 367 0.26 4.85 21.03
N VAL A 368 -0.58 4.57 22.04
CA VAL A 368 -0.37 5.03 23.42
C VAL A 368 0.78 4.31 24.13
N THR A 369 1.09 3.06 23.77
CA THR A 369 1.95 2.17 24.59
C THR A 369 3.28 1.75 23.97
N ALA A 370 3.40 1.72 22.64
CA ALA A 370 4.61 1.28 21.95
C ALA A 370 5.80 2.21 22.23
N ASP A 371 7.01 1.67 22.24
CA ASP A 371 8.24 2.42 22.54
C ASP A 371 8.70 3.25 21.31
N ARG A 372 8.55 2.70 20.09
CA ARG A 372 8.66 3.44 18.80
C ARG A 372 7.44 3.18 17.91
N ILE A 373 7.23 4.04 16.91
CA ILE A 373 6.20 3.88 15.88
C ILE A 373 6.88 3.98 14.51
N VAL A 374 6.65 3.01 13.65
CA VAL A 374 7.08 3.00 12.25
C VAL A 374 5.85 3.03 11.36
N THR A 375 5.97 3.67 10.20
CA THR A 375 4.99 3.59 9.12
C THR A 375 5.73 3.47 7.79
N VAL A 376 5.02 3.05 6.74
CA VAL A 376 5.65 2.48 5.53
C VAL A 376 6.15 3.53 4.49
N SER A 377 6.26 4.81 4.88
CA SER A 377 7.00 5.89 4.19
C SER A 377 7.03 7.17 5.06
N GLU A 378 7.92 8.13 4.80
CA GLU A 378 7.96 9.42 5.53
C GLU A 378 6.87 10.40 5.04
N GLY A 379 6.53 10.37 3.76
CA GLY A 379 5.36 11.05 3.20
C GLY A 379 4.08 10.62 3.92
N TYR A 380 3.91 9.31 4.19
CA TYR A 380 2.79 8.81 4.97
C TYR A 380 2.95 9.07 6.48
N SER A 381 4.17 9.13 7.03
CA SER A 381 4.42 9.57 8.42
C SER A 381 3.94 10.99 8.68
N TRP A 382 4.05 11.87 7.67
CA TRP A 382 3.40 13.19 7.69
C TRP A 382 1.87 13.08 7.55
N GLU A 383 1.35 12.35 6.55
CA GLU A 383 -0.09 12.28 6.28
C GLU A 383 -0.92 11.76 7.46
N ILE A 384 -0.45 10.72 8.18
CA ILE A 384 -1.17 10.22 9.36
C ILE A 384 -1.18 11.22 10.55
N THR A 385 -0.42 12.32 10.47
CA THR A 385 -0.47 13.43 11.43
C THR A 385 -1.39 14.60 11.01
N THR A 386 -2.06 14.53 9.84
CA THR A 386 -3.08 15.52 9.44
C THR A 386 -4.50 15.01 9.74
N PRO A 387 -5.48 15.89 10.02
CA PRO A 387 -6.87 15.48 10.30
C PRO A 387 -7.52 14.64 9.19
N GLU A 388 -7.10 14.85 7.94
CA GLU A 388 -7.60 14.13 6.76
C GLU A 388 -6.97 12.74 6.63
N GLY A 389 -5.67 12.61 6.90
CA GLY A 389 -4.92 11.36 6.74
C GLY A 389 -4.84 10.49 7.98
N GLY A 390 -5.01 11.04 9.18
CA GLY A 390 -4.89 10.33 10.46
C GLY A 390 -6.15 9.62 10.96
N TYR A 391 -7.29 9.76 10.27
CA TYR A 391 -8.57 9.12 10.63
C TYR A 391 -8.96 9.35 12.11
N GLY A 392 -8.74 10.57 12.62
CA GLY A 392 -9.00 10.99 14.00
C GLY A 392 -7.88 10.68 15.01
N LEU A 393 -6.88 9.87 14.64
CA LEU A 393 -5.70 9.59 15.47
C LEU A 393 -4.58 10.62 15.27
N ASP A 394 -4.79 11.61 14.40
CA ASP A 394 -3.86 12.67 13.99
C ASP A 394 -3.26 13.44 15.18
N GLY A 395 -4.08 13.92 16.12
CA GLY A 395 -3.62 14.63 17.31
C GLY A 395 -2.80 13.75 18.27
N LEU A 396 -3.08 12.45 18.32
CA LEU A 396 -2.32 11.48 19.13
C LEU A 396 -0.98 11.14 18.48
N LEU A 397 -0.96 10.90 17.16
CA LEU A 397 0.27 10.69 16.40
C LEU A 397 1.15 11.94 16.43
N THR A 398 0.57 13.13 16.30
CA THR A 398 1.27 14.41 16.43
C THR A 398 1.92 14.58 17.80
N SER A 399 1.27 14.18 18.90
CA SER A 399 1.87 14.26 20.23
C SER A 399 3.03 13.27 20.45
N ARG A 400 3.14 12.23 19.62
CA ARG A 400 4.24 11.26 19.61
C ARG A 400 5.19 11.39 18.41
N LYS A 401 5.17 12.51 17.69
CA LYS A 401 5.93 12.72 16.44
C LYS A 401 7.45 12.51 16.56
N SER A 402 8.04 12.64 17.75
CA SER A 402 9.47 12.36 18.00
C SER A 402 9.85 10.87 17.95
N VAL A 403 8.87 9.96 17.99
CA VAL A 403 9.10 8.51 17.90
C VAL A 403 8.43 7.87 16.69
N ILE A 404 7.84 8.67 15.79
CA ILE A 404 7.32 8.24 14.50
C ILE A 404 8.45 8.31 13.47
N ASN A 405 8.62 7.25 12.68
CA ASN A 405 9.53 7.19 11.55
C ASN A 405 8.86 6.55 10.33
N GLY A 406 9.23 7.00 9.14
CA GLY A 406 8.86 6.41 7.88
C GLY A 406 9.98 5.53 7.33
N ILE A 407 9.69 4.26 7.02
CA ILE A 407 10.60 3.39 6.28
C ILE A 407 9.87 2.90 5.03
N VAL A 408 10.37 3.30 3.86
CA VAL A 408 9.90 2.77 2.57
C VAL A 408 10.16 1.26 2.51
N ASN A 409 9.14 0.49 2.12
CA ASN A 409 9.25 -0.96 1.98
C ASN A 409 10.27 -1.33 0.89
N GLY A 410 10.95 -2.47 1.07
CA GLY A 410 11.67 -3.10 -0.02
C GLY A 410 10.72 -3.77 -1.02
N ILE A 411 11.29 -4.24 -2.13
CA ILE A 411 10.68 -5.24 -3.02
C ILE A 411 11.50 -6.52 -2.99
N ASP A 412 10.84 -7.65 -3.23
CA ASP A 412 11.56 -8.90 -3.46
C ASP A 412 12.16 -8.90 -4.86
N VAL A 413 13.50 -8.81 -4.93
CA VAL A 413 14.26 -8.77 -6.19
C VAL A 413 14.54 -10.15 -6.78
N THR A 414 13.99 -11.23 -6.19
CA THR A 414 14.00 -12.57 -6.80
C THR A 414 12.75 -12.80 -7.65
N ASP A 415 11.60 -12.29 -7.21
CA ASP A 415 10.37 -12.23 -8.01
C ASP A 415 10.41 -11.07 -9.03
N TRP A 416 10.87 -9.88 -8.61
CA TRP A 416 10.75 -8.64 -9.39
C TRP A 416 12.08 -8.19 -10.01
N ASP A 417 12.63 -9.01 -10.90
CA ASP A 417 13.85 -8.67 -11.65
C ASP A 417 13.73 -8.93 -13.17
N PRO A 418 13.81 -7.89 -14.04
CA PRO A 418 13.66 -8.07 -15.49
C PRO A 418 14.77 -8.88 -16.16
N ALA A 419 15.88 -9.18 -15.47
CA ALA A 419 16.94 -10.03 -16.01
C ALA A 419 16.70 -11.54 -15.74
N THR A 420 15.76 -11.90 -14.86
CA THR A 420 15.50 -13.30 -14.46
C THR A 420 14.02 -13.71 -14.34
N ASP A 421 13.07 -12.76 -14.35
CA ASP A 421 11.64 -13.02 -14.17
C ASP A 421 11.08 -14.07 -15.15
N GLN A 422 10.44 -15.10 -14.60
CA GLN A 422 9.89 -16.24 -15.34
C GLN A 422 8.51 -15.95 -15.98
N HIS A 423 7.92 -14.78 -15.71
CA HIS A 423 6.60 -14.39 -16.21
C HIS A 423 6.66 -13.53 -17.48
N ILE A 424 7.82 -12.97 -17.82
CA ILE A 424 8.04 -12.15 -19.02
C ILE A 424 8.68 -12.97 -20.16
N PRO A 425 8.34 -12.69 -21.43
CA PRO A 425 8.83 -13.45 -22.57
C PRO A 425 10.27 -13.16 -22.98
N PHE A 426 10.83 -12.01 -22.57
CA PHE A 426 12.21 -11.60 -22.88
C PHE A 426 12.83 -10.85 -21.71
N HIS A 427 14.03 -11.26 -21.30
CA HIS A 427 14.81 -10.61 -20.25
C HIS A 427 15.55 -9.36 -20.75
N TYR A 428 15.84 -8.43 -19.84
CA TYR A 428 16.59 -7.19 -20.11
C TYR A 428 17.23 -6.63 -18.82
N SER A 429 18.22 -5.73 -18.97
CA SER A 429 18.94 -5.11 -17.85
C SER A 429 18.97 -3.58 -17.98
N ILE A 430 19.67 -2.90 -17.06
CA ILE A 430 19.94 -1.46 -17.17
C ILE A 430 20.92 -1.14 -18.31
N ASP A 431 21.74 -2.10 -18.72
CA ASP A 431 22.74 -1.97 -19.78
C ASP A 431 22.12 -2.20 -21.16
N ASP A 432 21.37 -3.29 -21.33
CA ASP A 432 20.57 -3.58 -22.52
C ASP A 432 19.07 -3.59 -22.21
N LEU A 433 18.37 -2.59 -22.76
CA LEU A 433 16.91 -2.40 -22.66
C LEU A 433 16.13 -3.07 -23.81
N SER A 434 16.80 -3.73 -24.76
CA SER A 434 16.19 -4.26 -26.00
C SER A 434 15.03 -5.22 -25.73
N GLY A 435 15.17 -6.12 -24.75
CA GLY A 435 14.14 -7.06 -24.35
C GLY A 435 12.83 -6.39 -23.88
N LYS A 436 12.89 -5.17 -23.32
CA LYS A 436 11.67 -4.42 -22.94
C LYS A 436 10.79 -4.10 -24.15
N ALA A 437 11.39 -3.74 -25.29
CA ALA A 437 10.66 -3.47 -26.52
C ALA A 437 10.00 -4.74 -27.09
N LEU A 438 10.62 -5.91 -26.90
CA LEU A 438 10.06 -7.21 -27.28
C LEU A 438 8.90 -7.61 -26.34
N CYS A 439 9.05 -7.41 -25.03
CA CYS A 439 7.99 -7.60 -24.04
C CYS A 439 6.78 -6.70 -24.31
N LYS A 440 7.00 -5.44 -24.72
CA LYS A 440 5.92 -4.54 -25.17
C LYS A 440 5.19 -5.07 -26.40
N ALA A 441 5.91 -5.55 -27.41
CA ALA A 441 5.32 -6.10 -28.63
C ALA A 441 4.54 -7.41 -28.38
N ASP A 442 4.99 -8.24 -27.45
CA ASP A 442 4.25 -9.44 -27.03
C ASP A 442 3.04 -9.12 -26.15
N LEU A 443 3.14 -8.16 -25.23
CA LEU A 443 1.99 -7.68 -24.45
C LEU A 443 0.90 -7.07 -25.35
N GLN A 444 1.29 -6.29 -26.37
CA GLN A 444 0.36 -5.80 -27.40
C GLN A 444 -0.34 -6.97 -28.12
N ARG A 445 0.39 -8.05 -28.42
CA ARG A 445 -0.14 -9.26 -29.08
C ARG A 445 -1.07 -10.08 -28.17
N GLU A 446 -0.67 -10.36 -26.94
CA GLU A 446 -1.45 -11.12 -25.94
C GLU A 446 -2.79 -10.43 -25.66
N LEU A 447 -2.78 -9.10 -25.53
CA LEU A 447 -3.98 -8.30 -25.32
C LEU A 447 -4.76 -8.00 -26.63
N GLY A 448 -4.28 -8.45 -27.79
CA GLY A 448 -4.92 -8.19 -29.08
C GLY A 448 -5.02 -6.69 -29.44
N LEU A 449 -4.07 -5.87 -28.97
CA LEU A 449 -3.89 -4.48 -29.36
C LEU A 449 -3.09 -4.40 -30.68
N PRO A 450 -3.23 -3.31 -31.47
CA PRO A 450 -2.33 -3.03 -32.57
C PRO A 450 -0.86 -3.00 -32.11
N MET A 451 -0.02 -3.87 -32.67
CA MET A 451 1.43 -3.88 -32.38
C MET A 451 2.07 -2.61 -32.94
N ARG A 452 2.37 -1.65 -32.06
CA ARG A 452 2.88 -0.31 -32.41
C ARG A 452 4.03 0.05 -31.46
N PRO A 453 5.30 -0.11 -31.87
CA PRO A 453 6.44 0.16 -30.98
C PRO A 453 6.53 1.61 -30.53
N VAL A 454 6.25 2.55 -31.44
CA VAL A 454 6.40 4.00 -31.23
C VAL A 454 5.24 4.60 -30.42
N THR A 455 4.06 3.96 -30.39
CA THR A 455 2.92 4.39 -29.57
C THR A 455 3.20 4.15 -28.07
N PRO A 456 2.96 5.12 -27.17
CA PRO A 456 3.07 4.90 -25.73
C PRO A 456 2.00 3.91 -25.23
N LEU A 457 2.42 2.88 -24.49
CA LEU A 457 1.57 1.92 -23.80
C LEU A 457 1.60 2.22 -22.30
N ILE A 458 0.43 2.58 -21.77
CA ILE A 458 0.20 2.97 -20.39
C ILE A 458 -0.44 1.78 -19.64
N GLY A 459 0.05 1.49 -18.44
CA GLY A 459 -0.52 0.47 -17.55
C GLY A 459 -1.24 1.07 -16.34
N PHE A 460 -2.23 0.35 -15.82
CA PHE A 460 -2.77 0.50 -14.47
C PHE A 460 -2.90 -0.89 -13.85
N ILE A 461 -2.45 -1.07 -12.61
CA ILE A 461 -2.56 -2.34 -11.87
C ILE A 461 -3.07 -2.01 -10.46
N GLY A 462 -4.19 -2.60 -10.03
CA GLY A 462 -4.68 -2.42 -8.66
C GLY A 462 -6.08 -2.96 -8.38
N ARG A 463 -6.54 -2.79 -7.13
CA ARG A 463 -7.95 -2.99 -6.76
C ARG A 463 -8.80 -1.91 -7.43
N LEU A 464 -9.94 -2.30 -8.01
CA LEU A 464 -10.88 -1.35 -8.62
C LEU A 464 -11.76 -0.73 -7.53
N ASP A 465 -11.21 0.24 -6.82
CA ASP A 465 -11.88 0.97 -5.75
C ASP A 465 -11.61 2.49 -5.82
N TYR A 466 -12.20 3.22 -4.86
CA TYR A 466 -12.03 4.66 -4.71
C TYR A 466 -10.64 5.04 -4.19
N GLN A 467 -9.98 4.20 -3.37
CA GLN A 467 -8.63 4.46 -2.87
C GLN A 467 -7.63 4.55 -4.03
N LYS A 468 -7.72 3.64 -5.01
CA LYS A 468 -6.83 3.60 -6.18
C LYS A 468 -7.17 4.61 -7.29
N GLY A 469 -8.16 5.50 -7.06
CA GLY A 469 -8.53 6.54 -8.01
C GLY A 469 -9.15 6.02 -9.30
N THR A 470 -9.80 4.86 -9.28
CA THR A 470 -10.44 4.23 -10.45
C THR A 470 -11.49 5.16 -11.09
N ASP A 471 -12.17 5.94 -10.25
CA ASP A 471 -13.11 7.00 -10.65
C ASP A 471 -12.42 8.16 -11.40
N LEU A 472 -11.17 8.47 -11.06
CA LEU A 472 -10.41 9.50 -11.75
C LEU A 472 -10.01 9.04 -13.16
N VAL A 473 -9.54 7.80 -13.30
CA VAL A 473 -9.23 7.19 -14.62
C VAL A 473 -10.49 7.12 -15.47
N LEU A 474 -11.62 6.70 -14.88
CA LEU A 474 -12.94 6.71 -15.54
C LEU A 474 -13.32 8.10 -16.05
N SER A 475 -13.13 9.13 -15.22
CA SER A 475 -13.45 10.51 -15.60
C SER A 475 -12.53 11.08 -16.70
N ALA A 476 -11.28 10.63 -16.75
CA ALA A 476 -10.25 11.12 -17.67
C ALA A 476 -10.12 10.33 -18.98
N LEU A 477 -10.69 9.11 -19.05
CA LEU A 477 -10.55 8.22 -20.19
C LEU A 477 -10.86 8.88 -21.56
N PRO A 478 -11.93 9.68 -21.73
CA PRO A 478 -12.24 10.28 -23.04
C PRO A 478 -11.11 11.17 -23.56
N GLU A 479 -10.47 11.96 -22.70
CA GLU A 479 -9.34 12.83 -23.07
C GLU A 479 -8.04 12.03 -23.22
N ILE A 480 -7.81 11.00 -22.39
CA ILE A 480 -6.67 10.07 -22.59
C ILE A 480 -6.76 9.39 -23.97
N MET A 481 -7.96 9.00 -24.40
CA MET A 481 -8.20 8.35 -25.70
C MET A 481 -8.11 9.30 -26.91
N GLN A 482 -8.10 10.63 -26.72
CA GLN A 482 -7.77 11.58 -27.79
C GLN A 482 -6.29 11.54 -28.15
N MET A 483 -5.41 11.19 -27.20
CA MET A 483 -3.99 10.98 -27.47
C MET A 483 -3.78 9.70 -28.30
N ASP A 484 -2.77 9.66 -29.18
CA ASP A 484 -2.35 8.39 -29.78
C ASP A 484 -1.51 7.55 -28.80
N ILE A 485 -2.22 6.84 -27.93
CA ILE A 485 -1.68 5.96 -26.88
C ILE A 485 -2.37 4.60 -26.93
N GLN A 486 -1.92 3.68 -26.09
CA GLN A 486 -2.67 2.52 -25.64
C GLN A 486 -2.72 2.52 -24.11
N LEU A 487 -3.79 1.98 -23.52
CA LEU A 487 -4.00 1.87 -22.08
C LEU A 487 -4.50 0.45 -21.74
N VAL A 488 -3.76 -0.26 -20.89
CA VAL A 488 -4.20 -1.51 -20.27
C VAL A 488 -4.48 -1.27 -18.78
N MET A 489 -5.64 -1.75 -18.31
CA MET A 489 -6.00 -1.76 -16.89
C MET A 489 -6.17 -3.20 -16.41
N LEU A 490 -5.46 -3.57 -15.34
CA LEU A 490 -5.59 -4.84 -14.62
C LEU A 490 -6.18 -4.61 -13.23
N GLY A 491 -7.30 -5.26 -12.92
CA GLY A 491 -7.87 -5.19 -11.57
C GLY A 491 -9.25 -5.83 -11.42
N SER A 492 -9.69 -5.94 -10.16
CA SER A 492 -11.06 -6.33 -9.78
C SER A 492 -11.49 -5.67 -8.47
N GLY A 493 -12.77 -5.72 -8.15
CA GLY A 493 -13.29 -5.44 -6.80
C GLY A 493 -14.66 -4.76 -6.79
N ASN A 494 -14.91 -3.83 -7.71
CA ASN A 494 -16.21 -3.17 -7.85
C ASN A 494 -16.80 -3.48 -9.23
N VAL A 495 -17.91 -4.24 -9.24
CA VAL A 495 -18.61 -4.68 -10.45
C VAL A 495 -18.92 -3.52 -11.40
N ALA A 496 -19.26 -2.34 -10.91
CA ALA A 496 -19.56 -1.18 -11.76
C ALA A 496 -18.32 -0.65 -12.52
N TYR A 497 -17.12 -0.72 -11.91
CA TYR A 497 -15.87 -0.39 -12.62
C TYR A 497 -15.45 -1.51 -13.57
N GLU A 498 -15.70 -2.77 -13.23
CA GLU A 498 -15.45 -3.91 -14.13
C GLU A 498 -16.35 -3.90 -15.38
N GLU A 499 -17.64 -3.55 -15.21
CA GLU A 499 -18.57 -3.33 -16.32
C GLU A 499 -18.19 -2.11 -17.17
N TRP A 500 -17.78 -1.01 -16.53
CA TRP A 500 -17.23 0.15 -17.23
C TRP A 500 -15.98 -0.20 -18.05
N MET A 501 -15.02 -0.97 -17.52
CA MET A 501 -13.83 -1.41 -18.26
C MET A 501 -14.19 -2.21 -19.52
N ARG A 502 -15.18 -3.12 -19.43
CA ARG A 502 -15.68 -3.88 -20.59
C ARG A 502 -16.34 -2.97 -21.64
N SER A 503 -17.08 -1.95 -21.19
CA SER A 503 -17.69 -0.94 -22.06
C SER A 503 -16.66 -0.01 -22.73
N ALA A 504 -15.62 0.37 -22.00
CA ALA A 504 -14.48 1.15 -22.50
C ALA A 504 -13.72 0.38 -23.58
N GLU A 505 -13.44 -0.91 -23.37
CA GLU A 505 -12.80 -1.78 -24.36
C GLU A 505 -13.64 -1.94 -25.63
N TYR A 506 -14.95 -2.13 -25.50
CA TYR A 506 -15.87 -2.18 -26.64
C TYR A 506 -15.84 -0.89 -27.48
N THR A 507 -15.64 0.26 -26.82
CA THR A 507 -15.67 1.61 -27.41
C THR A 507 -14.34 1.97 -28.08
N TYR A 508 -13.21 1.72 -27.41
CA TYR A 508 -11.86 2.14 -27.83
C TYR A 508 -11.00 0.93 -28.22
N ARG A 509 -11.51 0.09 -29.14
CA ARG A 509 -10.99 -1.26 -29.44
C ARG A 509 -9.52 -1.32 -29.89
N ASP A 510 -8.97 -0.24 -30.41
CA ASP A 510 -7.57 -0.12 -30.86
C ASP A 510 -6.62 0.46 -29.78
N LYS A 511 -7.18 1.02 -28.70
CA LYS A 511 -6.43 1.73 -27.64
C LYS A 511 -6.59 1.18 -26.23
N PHE A 512 -7.78 0.74 -25.81
CA PHE A 512 -8.05 0.37 -24.41
C PHE A 512 -8.21 -1.15 -24.22
N ARG A 513 -7.67 -1.70 -23.13
CA ARG A 513 -7.93 -3.07 -22.67
C ARG A 513 -8.20 -3.15 -21.17
N GLY A 514 -9.20 -3.94 -20.78
CA GLY A 514 -9.65 -4.10 -19.40
C GLY A 514 -9.56 -5.55 -18.92
N TRP A 515 -8.41 -5.94 -18.35
CA TRP A 515 -8.23 -7.25 -17.75
C TRP A 515 -8.87 -7.29 -16.36
N VAL A 516 -10.07 -7.90 -16.27
CA VAL A 516 -10.82 -7.98 -15.01
C VAL A 516 -10.44 -9.22 -14.20
N GLY A 517 -9.91 -9.00 -13.00
CA GLY A 517 -9.51 -10.02 -12.03
C GLY A 517 -8.17 -9.70 -11.38
N PHE A 518 -7.53 -10.74 -10.82
CA PHE A 518 -6.15 -10.70 -10.35
C PHE A 518 -5.35 -11.84 -11.00
N ASN A 519 -4.15 -11.53 -11.50
CA ASN A 519 -3.27 -12.49 -12.17
C ASN A 519 -1.82 -11.99 -12.09
N VAL A 520 -0.94 -12.72 -11.39
CA VAL A 520 0.46 -12.32 -11.16
C VAL A 520 1.28 -12.32 -12.46
N PRO A 521 1.31 -13.41 -13.28
CA PRO A 521 1.99 -13.39 -14.58
C PRO A 521 1.60 -12.23 -15.50
N ILE A 522 0.31 -11.86 -15.56
CA ILE A 522 -0.15 -10.70 -16.35
C ILE A 522 0.32 -9.39 -15.71
N SER A 523 0.35 -9.25 -14.37
CA SER A 523 0.88 -8.03 -13.74
C SER A 523 2.37 -7.83 -14.01
N HIS A 524 3.17 -8.90 -14.05
CA HIS A 524 4.57 -8.83 -14.44
C HIS A 524 4.71 -8.40 -15.91
N ARG A 525 3.99 -9.03 -16.85
CA ARG A 525 4.03 -8.64 -18.28
C ARG A 525 3.56 -7.21 -18.53
N ILE A 526 2.55 -6.71 -17.82
CA ILE A 526 2.15 -5.29 -17.88
C ILE A 526 3.28 -4.40 -17.33
N THR A 527 3.87 -4.77 -16.20
CA THR A 527 4.96 -4.00 -15.56
C THR A 527 6.20 -3.93 -16.45
N ALA A 528 6.51 -4.98 -17.21
CA ALA A 528 7.62 -5.02 -18.17
C ALA A 528 7.29 -4.35 -19.51
N GLY A 529 6.13 -4.62 -20.09
CA GLY A 529 5.76 -4.21 -21.46
C GLY A 529 5.20 -2.78 -21.58
N CYS A 530 4.73 -2.15 -20.50
CA CYS A 530 4.34 -0.75 -20.53
C CYS A 530 5.55 0.20 -20.56
N ASP A 531 5.37 1.37 -21.18
CA ASP A 531 6.32 2.48 -21.05
C ASP A 531 6.02 3.30 -19.77
N ILE A 532 4.74 3.51 -19.48
CA ILE A 532 4.23 4.31 -18.34
C ILE A 532 3.34 3.43 -17.46
N ILE A 533 3.35 3.65 -16.14
CA ILE A 533 2.28 3.17 -15.24
C ILE A 533 1.59 4.37 -14.56
N ILE A 534 0.24 4.40 -14.54
CA ILE A 534 -0.54 5.44 -13.86
C ILE A 534 -1.05 4.98 -12.49
N MET A 535 -0.86 5.82 -11.47
CA MET A 535 -1.17 5.48 -10.08
C MET A 535 -1.86 6.67 -9.36
N PRO A 536 -3.14 6.96 -9.69
CA PRO A 536 -3.88 8.11 -9.18
C PRO A 536 -4.48 7.86 -7.77
N SER A 537 -3.74 7.20 -6.88
CA SER A 537 -4.24 6.82 -5.55
C SER A 537 -4.57 8.04 -4.68
N ARG A 538 -5.70 7.98 -3.98
CA ARG A 538 -6.16 8.99 -3.02
C ARG A 538 -5.33 9.01 -1.75
N PHE A 539 -4.90 7.84 -1.30
CA PHE A 539 -3.92 7.63 -0.24
C PHE A 539 -3.20 6.30 -0.51
N GLU A 540 -1.87 6.30 -0.40
CA GLU A 540 -1.05 5.14 -0.72
C GLU A 540 0.11 5.03 0.29
N PRO A 541 -0.08 4.29 1.41
CA PRO A 541 0.88 4.25 2.53
C PRO A 541 2.34 4.04 2.11
N CYS A 542 2.59 3.07 1.23
CA CYS A 542 3.85 2.89 0.53
C CYS A 542 3.62 2.86 -0.99
N GLY A 543 2.78 1.93 -1.44
CA GLY A 543 2.75 1.51 -2.84
C GLY A 543 3.95 0.62 -3.15
N LEU A 544 3.73 -0.48 -3.88
CA LEU A 544 4.80 -1.36 -4.38
C LEU A 544 4.93 -1.24 -5.90
N ASN A 545 3.83 -0.97 -6.61
CA ASN A 545 3.78 -0.94 -8.07
C ASN A 545 4.69 0.11 -8.72
N GLN A 546 5.01 1.22 -8.03
CA GLN A 546 5.99 2.20 -8.52
C GLN A 546 7.44 1.71 -8.34
N LEU A 547 7.71 0.92 -7.29
CA LEU A 547 9.02 0.29 -7.07
C LEU A 547 9.25 -0.80 -8.12
N TYR A 548 8.24 -1.65 -8.37
CA TYR A 548 8.25 -2.62 -9.47
C TYR A 548 8.42 -1.91 -10.82
N ALA A 549 7.67 -0.84 -11.09
CA ALA A 549 7.77 -0.11 -12.35
C ALA A 549 9.17 0.48 -12.57
N MET A 550 9.74 1.18 -11.57
CA MET A 550 11.11 1.70 -11.65
C MET A 550 12.15 0.59 -11.87
N ARG A 551 12.03 -0.53 -11.14
CA ARG A 551 12.91 -1.71 -11.32
C ARG A 551 12.85 -2.31 -12.72
N TYR A 552 11.70 -2.20 -13.40
CA TYR A 552 11.47 -2.68 -14.76
C TYR A 552 11.64 -1.59 -15.85
N GLY A 553 12.12 -0.40 -15.50
CA GLY A 553 12.28 0.72 -16.44
C GLY A 553 10.95 1.22 -17.03
N THR A 554 9.85 1.07 -16.28
CA THR A 554 8.52 1.61 -16.59
C THR A 554 8.31 2.86 -15.77
N VAL A 555 8.02 3.99 -16.41
CA VAL A 555 8.08 5.29 -15.74
C VAL A 555 6.75 5.59 -15.03
N PRO A 556 6.73 5.76 -13.70
CA PRO A 556 5.50 5.96 -12.94
C PRO A 556 4.99 7.41 -13.01
N VAL A 557 3.68 7.56 -13.25
CA VAL A 557 2.93 8.82 -13.17
C VAL A 557 1.93 8.70 -12.02
N VAL A 558 2.22 9.34 -10.90
CA VAL A 558 1.62 9.05 -9.60
C VAL A 558 0.96 10.27 -8.98
N HIS A 559 -0.08 10.09 -8.17
CA HIS A 559 -0.50 11.16 -7.27
C HIS A 559 0.52 11.32 -6.12
N CYS A 560 0.84 12.56 -5.77
CA CYS A 560 1.81 12.91 -4.74
C CYS A 560 1.22 12.71 -3.33
N THR A 561 1.11 11.44 -2.90
CA THR A 561 0.61 11.01 -1.59
C THR A 561 1.43 9.83 -1.04
N GLY A 562 1.50 9.72 0.28
CA GLY A 562 2.15 8.63 1.01
C GLY A 562 3.53 8.26 0.46
N GLY A 563 3.77 6.98 0.23
CA GLY A 563 5.06 6.51 -0.30
C GLY A 563 5.29 6.83 -1.78
N LEU A 564 4.25 7.14 -2.55
CA LEU A 564 4.40 7.58 -3.95
C LEU A 564 5.15 8.92 -4.02
N ARG A 565 4.95 9.79 -3.03
CA ARG A 565 5.64 11.08 -2.88
C ARG A 565 7.13 10.92 -2.57
N ASP A 566 7.51 9.90 -1.81
CA ASP A 566 8.89 9.67 -1.39
C ASP A 566 9.70 8.91 -2.44
N THR A 567 9.03 8.06 -3.22
CA THR A 567 9.68 7.10 -4.13
C THR A 567 9.73 7.56 -5.58
N VAL A 568 8.81 8.44 -6.02
CA VAL A 568 8.80 8.99 -7.38
C VAL A 568 9.23 10.45 -7.38
N GLU A 569 10.49 10.67 -7.77
CA GLU A 569 11.04 12.00 -7.96
C GLU A 569 10.57 12.57 -9.31
N THR A 570 9.85 13.69 -9.29
CA THR A 570 9.31 14.32 -10.52
C THR A 570 10.44 14.82 -11.42
N PHE A 571 10.40 14.42 -12.69
CA PHE A 571 11.43 14.73 -13.68
C PHE A 571 11.69 16.24 -13.82
N ASN A 572 12.95 16.61 -13.64
CA ASN A 572 13.48 17.94 -13.90
C ASN A 572 14.58 17.84 -14.98
N PRO A 573 14.33 18.22 -16.24
CA PRO A 573 15.34 18.15 -17.31
C PRO A 573 16.53 19.10 -17.10
N PHE A 574 16.44 20.04 -16.15
CA PHE A 574 17.53 20.96 -15.80
C PHE A 574 18.36 20.50 -14.59
N GLY A 575 18.08 19.31 -14.05
CA GLY A 575 18.90 18.66 -13.01
C GLY A 575 20.25 18.14 -13.53
N ASP A 576 21.18 17.86 -12.61
CA ASP A 576 22.54 17.34 -12.84
C ASP A 576 23.23 17.95 -14.08
N GLU A 577 23.59 19.24 -14.00
CA GLU A 577 24.23 20.01 -15.08
C GLU A 577 23.48 20.02 -16.42
N GLY A 578 22.17 19.71 -16.42
CA GLY A 578 21.33 19.63 -17.63
C GLY A 578 21.21 18.22 -18.22
N ARG A 579 21.64 17.17 -17.51
CA ARG A 579 21.41 15.76 -17.87
C ARG A 579 19.99 15.29 -17.53
N GLY A 580 19.36 15.96 -16.58
CA GLY A 580 18.00 15.70 -16.11
C GLY A 580 17.92 14.68 -14.97
N THR A 581 17.23 15.04 -13.89
CA THR A 581 17.08 14.18 -12.69
C THR A 581 15.64 13.79 -12.45
N GLY A 582 15.43 12.59 -11.91
CA GLY A 582 14.13 12.10 -11.42
C GLY A 582 13.87 10.65 -11.81
N THR A 583 12.72 10.13 -11.41
CA THR A 583 12.29 8.76 -11.73
C THR A 583 10.89 8.67 -12.34
N GLY A 584 10.11 9.76 -12.36
CA GLY A 584 8.79 9.78 -13.01
C GLY A 584 8.09 11.14 -12.90
N TRP A 585 6.77 11.14 -12.70
CA TRP A 585 6.00 12.37 -12.45
C TRP A 585 5.02 12.20 -11.29
N ALA A 586 5.27 12.86 -10.16
CA ALA A 586 4.31 13.02 -9.08
C ALA A 586 3.45 14.28 -9.32
N PHE A 587 2.13 14.12 -9.42
CA PHE A 587 1.17 15.21 -9.65
C PHE A 587 0.34 15.54 -8.40
N SER A 588 -0.08 16.80 -8.28
CA SER A 588 -0.93 17.29 -7.20
C SER A 588 -1.64 18.60 -7.60
N PRO A 589 -2.84 18.92 -7.08
CA PRO A 589 -3.74 18.04 -6.32
C PRO A 589 -4.28 16.88 -7.19
N LEU A 590 -4.97 15.92 -6.55
CA LEU A 590 -5.65 14.83 -7.25
C LEU A 590 -6.90 15.33 -7.99
N THR A 591 -6.71 15.82 -9.21
CA THR A 591 -7.79 16.18 -10.14
C THR A 591 -7.54 15.62 -11.54
N LYS A 592 -8.60 15.55 -12.35
CA LYS A 592 -8.55 15.01 -13.72
C LYS A 592 -7.57 15.80 -14.58
N GLU A 593 -7.56 17.12 -14.43
CA GLU A 593 -6.72 18.07 -15.17
C GLU A 593 -5.25 17.87 -14.81
N ARG A 594 -4.94 17.58 -13.54
CA ARG A 594 -3.56 17.32 -13.08
C ARG A 594 -3.04 15.95 -13.51
N LEU A 595 -3.88 14.91 -13.50
CA LEU A 595 -3.56 13.61 -14.09
C LEU A 595 -3.28 13.74 -15.59
N LEU A 596 -4.19 14.40 -16.35
CA LEU A 596 -4.04 14.61 -17.79
C LEU A 596 -2.80 15.44 -18.15
N TRP A 597 -2.49 16.47 -17.35
CA TRP A 597 -1.29 17.31 -17.54
C TRP A 597 0.00 16.51 -17.33
N ALA A 598 0.11 15.75 -16.23
CA ALA A 598 1.31 14.96 -15.94
C ALA A 598 1.49 13.80 -16.93
N LEU A 599 0.40 13.12 -17.31
CA LEU A 599 0.42 12.09 -18.34
C LEU A 599 0.78 12.66 -19.72
N GLY A 600 0.28 13.87 -20.05
CA GLY A 600 0.64 14.58 -21.27
C GLY A 600 2.14 14.90 -21.35
N LEU A 601 2.74 15.39 -20.25
CA LEU A 601 4.19 15.60 -20.17
C LEU A 601 4.98 14.30 -20.36
N ALA A 602 4.57 13.21 -19.70
CA ALA A 602 5.20 11.90 -19.86
C ALA A 602 5.12 11.40 -21.31
N VAL A 603 3.95 11.50 -21.95
CA VAL A 603 3.73 11.11 -23.34
C VAL A 603 4.55 11.95 -24.33
N SER A 604 4.67 13.26 -24.12
CA SER A 604 5.56 14.12 -24.94
C SER A 604 7.04 13.79 -24.71
N THR A 605 7.47 13.58 -23.46
CA THR A 605 8.87 13.23 -23.16
C THR A 605 9.25 11.90 -23.83
N TYR A 606 8.37 10.90 -23.74
CA TYR A 606 8.54 9.60 -24.39
C TYR A 606 8.62 9.69 -25.93
N ARG A 607 7.85 10.57 -26.57
CA ARG A 607 7.87 10.72 -28.04
C ARG A 607 9.06 11.54 -28.52
N ASP A 608 9.24 12.72 -27.93
CA ASP A 608 10.01 13.82 -28.48
C ASP A 608 11.44 13.87 -27.91
N TYR A 609 11.67 13.28 -26.72
CA TYR A 609 12.92 13.37 -25.95
C TYR A 609 13.43 11.98 -25.52
N ARG A 610 13.66 11.08 -26.49
CA ARG A 610 14.04 9.67 -26.25
C ARG A 610 15.23 9.46 -25.33
N SER A 611 16.28 10.27 -25.45
CA SER A 611 17.47 10.19 -24.57
C SER A 611 17.14 10.54 -23.11
N SER A 612 16.29 11.54 -22.87
CA SER A 612 15.77 11.86 -21.53
C SER A 612 14.86 10.76 -20.99
N TRP A 613 14.11 10.07 -21.87
CA TRP A 613 13.30 8.92 -21.48
C TRP A 613 14.15 7.72 -21.04
N GLU A 614 15.18 7.36 -21.80
CA GLU A 614 16.14 6.32 -21.40
C GLU A 614 16.88 6.71 -20.10
N GLY A 615 17.20 7.99 -19.92
CA GLY A 615 17.74 8.53 -18.67
C GLY A 615 16.82 8.30 -17.46
N LEU A 616 15.51 8.57 -17.61
CA LEU A 616 14.49 8.28 -16.59
C LEU A 616 14.39 6.79 -16.28
N MET A 617 14.36 5.94 -17.31
CA MET A 617 14.29 4.49 -17.15
C MET A 617 15.50 3.96 -16.37
N LYS A 618 16.72 4.36 -16.77
CA LYS A 618 17.96 3.91 -16.11
C LYS A 618 18.08 4.48 -14.68
N GLN A 619 17.68 5.73 -14.44
CA GLN A 619 17.60 6.29 -13.07
C GLN A 619 16.62 5.51 -12.18
N GLY A 620 15.47 5.07 -12.70
CA GLY A 620 14.54 4.20 -11.99
C GLY A 620 15.16 2.82 -11.68
N MET A 621 15.77 2.18 -12.67
CA MET A 621 16.36 0.84 -12.54
C MET A 621 17.60 0.81 -11.63
N SER A 622 18.32 1.93 -11.49
CA SER A 622 19.51 2.05 -10.62
C SER A 622 19.20 2.31 -9.14
N LYS A 623 17.95 2.58 -8.76
CA LYS A 623 17.58 2.81 -7.35
C LYS A 623 17.56 1.49 -6.59
N ASP A 624 18.28 1.44 -5.47
CA ASP A 624 18.20 0.33 -4.53
C ASP A 624 16.86 0.39 -3.76
N PHE A 625 15.97 -0.56 -4.07
CA PHE A 625 14.75 -0.82 -3.34
C PHE A 625 14.76 -2.22 -2.67
N THR A 626 15.94 -2.75 -2.33
CA THR A 626 16.06 -4.05 -1.66
C THR A 626 15.62 -3.99 -0.19
N TRP A 627 15.25 -5.15 0.35
CA TRP A 627 14.97 -5.31 1.78
C TRP A 627 16.19 -5.10 2.68
N ASP A 628 17.42 -5.17 2.17
CA ASP A 628 18.64 -4.90 2.94
C ASP A 628 18.74 -3.43 3.38
N THR A 629 18.43 -2.50 2.46
CA THR A 629 18.41 -1.07 2.78
C THR A 629 17.22 -0.70 3.67
N ALA A 630 16.06 -1.36 3.52
CA ALA A 630 14.97 -1.23 4.49
C ALA A 630 15.36 -1.77 5.89
N ALA A 631 15.94 -2.98 5.97
CA ALA A 631 16.38 -3.61 7.22
C ALA A 631 17.41 -2.77 7.98
N SER A 632 18.37 -2.16 7.26
CA SER A 632 19.37 -1.25 7.84
C SER A 632 18.74 0.01 8.49
N ASN A 633 17.56 0.46 8.04
CA ASN A 633 16.83 1.54 8.68
C ASN A 633 16.06 1.06 9.92
N TYR A 634 15.48 -0.14 9.87
CA TYR A 634 14.83 -0.77 11.04
C TYR A 634 15.85 -1.03 12.17
N GLU A 635 17.06 -1.49 11.85
CA GLU A 635 18.16 -1.65 12.81
C GLU A 635 18.46 -0.37 13.60
N GLN A 636 18.46 0.79 12.94
CA GLN A 636 18.73 2.06 13.63
C GLN A 636 17.60 2.42 14.62
N ILE A 637 16.35 2.09 14.31
CA ILE A 637 15.20 2.25 15.23
C ILE A 637 15.27 1.24 16.38
N PHE A 638 15.76 0.01 16.12
CA PHE A 638 15.99 -1.00 17.14
C PHE A 638 17.06 -0.57 18.16
N GLU A 639 18.13 0.07 17.70
CA GLU A 639 19.13 0.72 18.58
C GLU A 639 18.48 1.82 19.44
N TRP A 640 17.76 2.77 18.84
CA TRP A 640 17.11 3.86 19.58
C TRP A 640 16.13 3.35 20.64
N ALA A 641 15.25 2.42 20.28
CA ALA A 641 14.32 1.79 21.20
C ALA A 641 15.04 1.12 22.39
N SER A 642 16.19 0.49 22.13
CA SER A 642 16.97 -0.23 23.14
C SER A 642 17.76 0.69 24.09
N ILE A 643 18.06 1.92 23.67
CA ILE A 643 18.72 2.95 24.46
C ILE A 643 17.71 3.66 25.38
N ASP A 644 16.53 3.99 24.83
CA ASP A 644 15.47 4.65 25.57
C ASP A 644 14.86 3.72 26.66
N PRO A 645 14.37 4.28 27.79
CA PRO A 645 13.55 3.51 28.72
C PRO A 645 12.20 3.13 28.08
N PRO A 646 11.47 2.13 28.62
CA PRO A 646 10.11 1.86 28.19
C PRO A 646 9.22 3.10 28.27
N TYR A 647 8.47 3.39 27.21
CA TYR A 647 7.61 4.58 27.12
C TYR A 647 6.44 4.51 28.13
N VAL A 648 5.91 3.30 28.35
CA VAL A 648 5.03 2.97 29.47
C VAL A 648 5.68 1.85 30.29
N GLN A 649 5.81 2.07 31.59
CA GLN A 649 6.53 1.22 32.55
C GLN A 649 5.59 0.33 33.35
#